data_AF-A0A5P9ESU1-F1
#
_entry.id   AF-A0A5P9ESU1-F1
#
_cell.length_a   1.000
_cell.length_b   1.000
_cell.length_c   1.000
_cell.angle_alpha   90.00
_cell.angle_beta   90.00
_cell.angle_gamma   90.00
#
_symmetry.space_group_name_H-M   'P 1'
#
loop_
_entity.id
_entity.type
_entity.pdbx_description
1 polymer ?
#
loop_
_entity_poly.entity_id
_entity_poly.type
_entity_poly.pdbx_seq_one_letter_code
_entity_poly.pdbx_strand_id
1 'polypeptide(L)'
;MKFLKSLFHINLSPRLKPEVAIECVDDAKTVFDWCSKGSDPQFLLKNHTLNAGWYMVEIELRHDQPCADSKIYVDYGEGFNEDDSFSIPIKFGRITKRLIYLSSPVQALRFDPLETAGMFTIRHFHFVKLFPFFAKDRLSQRLVNMHFKFRNMSKESALKHIYEESNKKGCGWQELALNYYEKTFIKKRQVRDYAEWIEKVEINNLKSRKYYNEEVGRDVQPLISIILPTFNSNIDLLKECIESVINQTYGKWQLCIADDASQSSMVRDCLKKYQELDPRIYVDYRKNNGHISAASNSALSLVKGDYIALLDHDDILAPKALQRVAEEIVQNPQALLLYSDEDKVDKYGERYDPHLKPSWNPDLLLSQNYICHLTIIKTQLVSQVGGYRIGVEGSQDHDLLLRCMPYLESNNVVHIPEVLYHWRAISGSTAQESSAKNYAATAGLKAVSDYLKREDLSATAEPGTVPNSYRVRWSIPEPAPLVSLLVPTRDGIDILKPCIEAILSKTNYSNFELIILDNQSRCKETLRFLEEVTSSDSRVSVHRWDHPFNYSAINNYGVGIAKGEIIGLINNDIEPINVLWLTEMVSQAMRPEIGCVGAKLYYPNDTIQHGGVILGIGGVAGHSHKYFCRNDYGYFSRLHLVQNLSAVTAACLLLRKEVFEQVGGLDEKNLAVAFNDVDLCLKVREEGYRNLWTPYAELYHHESVSRGADNTVSKRRRAQREAEYMRSRWGEQLDSDPAYNPNLTLVHEDFSLA
;
A
#
# COMPACT_ATOMS: atom_id res chain seq x y z
N MET A 1 18.57 32.28 -31.16
CA MET A 1 18.16 31.08 -30.39
C MET A 1 16.82 31.22 -29.63
N LYS A 2 16.52 32.33 -28.93
CA LYS A 2 15.21 32.55 -28.28
C LYS A 2 14.01 32.57 -29.25
N PHE A 3 14.18 33.15 -30.45
CA PHE A 3 13.13 33.24 -31.49
C PHE A 3 12.78 31.89 -32.15
N LEU A 4 13.74 30.95 -32.23
CA LEU A 4 13.50 29.59 -32.76
C LEU A 4 12.83 28.69 -31.73
N LYS A 5 13.10 28.89 -30.42
CA LYS A 5 12.38 28.18 -29.35
C LYS A 5 10.90 28.56 -29.29
N SER A 6 10.53 29.81 -29.54
CA SER A 6 9.12 30.27 -29.49
C SER A 6 8.26 29.79 -30.66
N LEU A 7 8.84 29.27 -31.74
CA LEU A 7 8.08 28.72 -32.88
C LEU A 7 7.52 27.31 -32.60
N PHE A 8 8.14 26.56 -31.69
CA PHE A 8 7.71 25.21 -31.32
C PHE A 8 7.08 25.13 -29.93
N HIS A 9 7.32 26.11 -29.05
CA HIS A 9 6.78 26.14 -27.68
C HIS A 9 5.67 27.17 -27.58
N ILE A 10 4.44 26.70 -27.36
CA ILE A 10 3.26 27.53 -27.22
C ILE A 10 2.91 27.58 -25.72
N ASN A 11 3.16 28.73 -25.08
CA ASN A 11 2.81 28.95 -23.68
C ASN A 11 1.32 29.28 -23.55
N LEU A 12 0.57 28.42 -22.87
CA LEU A 12 -0.88 28.53 -22.71
C LEU A 12 -1.28 29.23 -21.41
N SER A 13 -0.44 29.20 -20.38
CA SER A 13 -0.70 29.80 -19.06
C SER A 13 -1.30 31.23 -19.12
N PRO A 14 -0.75 32.20 -19.87
CA PRO A 14 -1.30 33.57 -19.91
C PRO A 14 -2.57 33.72 -20.76
N ARG A 15 -3.05 32.65 -21.40
CA ARG A 15 -4.19 32.67 -22.33
C ARG A 15 -5.42 31.93 -21.79
N LEU A 16 -5.31 31.28 -20.64
CA LEU A 16 -6.42 30.57 -20.01
C LEU A 16 -7.46 31.58 -19.51
N LYS A 17 -8.73 31.33 -19.83
CA LYS A 17 -9.87 32.10 -19.29
C LYS A 17 -10.72 31.19 -18.42
N PRO A 18 -10.94 31.52 -17.14
CA PRO A 18 -11.82 30.73 -16.28
C PRO A 18 -13.24 30.80 -16.85
N GLU A 19 -13.93 29.67 -16.91
CA GLU A 19 -15.27 29.56 -17.49
C GLU A 19 -16.28 29.03 -16.46
N VAL A 20 -16.02 27.83 -15.93
CA VAL A 20 -16.92 27.14 -14.99
C VAL A 20 -16.15 26.81 -13.72
N ALA A 21 -16.74 27.05 -12.55
CA ALA A 21 -16.22 26.57 -11.26
C ALA A 21 -14.76 26.97 -10.95
N ILE A 22 -14.25 28.07 -11.52
CA ILE A 22 -12.91 28.60 -11.25
C ILE A 22 -13.02 30.06 -10.83
N GLU A 23 -12.44 30.37 -9.68
CA GLU A 23 -12.35 31.74 -9.15
C GLU A 23 -10.89 32.13 -8.91
N CYS A 24 -10.57 33.41 -9.15
CA CYS A 24 -9.28 33.99 -8.77
C CYS A 24 -9.26 34.24 -7.27
N VAL A 25 -8.14 33.93 -6.61
CA VAL A 25 -7.98 34.12 -5.17
C VAL A 25 -7.20 35.42 -4.93
N ASP A 26 -7.88 36.47 -4.47
CA ASP A 26 -7.29 37.78 -4.13
C ASP A 26 -7.09 37.93 -2.59
N ASP A 27 -6.63 36.87 -1.92
CA ASP A 27 -6.30 36.92 -0.49
C ASP A 27 -4.79 36.83 -0.26
N ALA A 28 -4.22 37.89 0.32
CA ALA A 28 -2.81 38.02 0.67
C ALA A 28 -2.29 36.95 1.65
N LYS A 29 -3.16 36.13 2.24
CA LYS A 29 -2.80 35.01 3.13
C LYS A 29 -2.60 33.67 2.42
N THR A 30 -3.00 33.54 1.15
CA THR A 30 -2.87 32.27 0.40
C THR A 30 -1.71 32.33 -0.58
N VAL A 31 -1.07 31.18 -0.83
CA VAL A 31 0.05 31.05 -1.79
C VAL A 31 -0.43 30.60 -3.18
N PHE A 32 -1.74 30.51 -3.39
CA PHE A 32 -2.38 29.97 -4.59
C PHE A 32 -3.15 31.07 -5.33
N ASP A 33 -3.13 31.02 -6.67
CA ASP A 33 -3.74 32.05 -7.51
C ASP A 33 -5.21 31.74 -7.86
N TRP A 34 -5.61 30.46 -7.77
CA TRP A 34 -6.92 29.98 -8.23
C TRP A 34 -7.59 29.03 -7.22
N CYS A 35 -8.92 29.07 -7.21
CA CYS A 35 -9.79 28.17 -6.45
C CYS A 35 -10.73 27.44 -7.41
N SER A 36 -10.70 26.11 -7.39
CA SER A 36 -11.72 25.26 -8.01
C SER A 36 -12.91 25.11 -7.06
N LYS A 37 -14.13 25.39 -7.54
CA LYS A 37 -15.39 25.24 -6.81
C LYS A 37 -16.31 24.23 -7.48
N GLY A 38 -16.12 22.95 -7.17
CA GLY A 38 -16.96 21.87 -7.65
C GLY A 38 -16.15 20.70 -8.20
N SER A 39 -16.80 19.86 -9.00
CA SER A 39 -16.19 18.65 -9.57
C SER A 39 -15.80 18.80 -11.05
N ASP A 40 -15.94 19.99 -11.63
CA ASP A 40 -15.72 20.24 -13.06
C ASP A 40 -15.21 21.68 -13.34
N PRO A 41 -14.08 22.11 -12.75
CA PRO A 41 -13.51 23.42 -13.02
C PRO A 41 -12.94 23.50 -14.45
N GLN A 42 -13.28 24.55 -15.19
CA GLN A 42 -12.92 24.66 -16.61
C GLN A 42 -12.20 25.97 -16.90
N PHE A 43 -10.99 25.87 -17.43
CA PHE A 43 -10.40 26.95 -18.23
C PHE A 43 -10.67 26.70 -19.71
N LEU A 44 -11.05 27.75 -20.43
CA LEU A 44 -11.17 27.72 -21.88
C LEU A 44 -10.04 28.46 -22.57
N LEU A 45 -9.65 27.91 -23.72
CA LEU A 45 -8.73 28.51 -24.66
C LEU A 45 -9.28 28.35 -26.08
N LYS A 46 -9.73 29.45 -26.69
CA LYS A 46 -10.15 29.48 -28.10
C LYS A 46 -8.97 29.88 -28.97
N ASN A 47 -8.48 29.01 -29.87
CA ASN A 47 -7.20 29.26 -30.53
C ASN A 47 -6.98 28.47 -31.83
N HIS A 48 -6.83 29.17 -32.97
CA HIS A 48 -6.51 28.59 -34.29
C HIS A 48 -5.01 28.27 -34.50
N THR A 49 -4.18 28.19 -33.45
CA THR A 49 -2.72 28.06 -33.60
C THR A 49 -2.15 26.65 -33.38
N LEU A 50 -2.95 25.70 -32.87
CA LEU A 50 -2.54 24.31 -32.71
C LEU A 50 -2.95 23.50 -33.95
N ASN A 51 -2.02 23.39 -34.89
CA ASN A 51 -2.18 22.54 -36.07
C ASN A 51 -2.11 21.06 -35.73
N ALA A 52 -2.64 20.19 -36.60
CA ALA A 52 -2.48 18.74 -36.48
C ALA A 52 -1.00 18.32 -36.36
N GLY A 53 -0.77 17.25 -35.60
CA GLY A 53 0.56 16.66 -35.40
C GLY A 53 0.87 16.28 -33.95
N TRP A 54 2.14 15.94 -33.71
CA TRP A 54 2.62 15.50 -32.40
C TRP A 54 3.01 16.66 -31.50
N TYR A 55 2.62 16.58 -30.23
CA TYR A 55 2.97 17.57 -29.21
C TYR A 55 3.42 16.90 -27.92
N MET A 56 4.34 17.55 -27.21
CA MET A 56 4.57 17.31 -25.79
C MET A 56 3.81 18.39 -25.02
N VAL A 57 2.87 17.99 -24.20
CA VAL A 57 2.23 18.86 -23.21
C VAL A 57 3.08 18.86 -21.95
N GLU A 58 3.40 20.04 -21.45
CA GLU A 58 4.18 20.22 -20.23
C GLU A 58 3.38 21.04 -19.23
N ILE A 59 3.13 20.50 -18.03
CA ILE A 59 2.34 21.17 -16.98
C ILE A 59 3.07 21.10 -15.65
N GLU A 60 3.23 22.26 -14.99
CA GLU A 60 3.55 22.36 -13.57
C GLU A 60 2.39 23.04 -12.87
N LEU A 61 1.69 22.26 -12.05
CA LEU A 61 0.57 22.68 -11.24
C LEU A 61 0.94 22.45 -9.76
N ARG A 62 0.84 23.49 -8.94
CA ARG A 62 0.87 23.36 -7.48
C ARG A 62 -0.57 23.35 -6.99
N HIS A 63 -0.90 22.46 -6.07
CA HIS A 63 -2.24 22.33 -5.53
C HIS A 63 -2.19 21.94 -4.05
N ASP A 64 -3.31 22.10 -3.34
CA ASP A 64 -3.50 21.70 -1.95
C ASP A 64 -4.09 20.28 -1.77
N GLN A 65 -4.42 19.61 -2.86
CA GLN A 65 -4.98 18.25 -2.86
C GLN A 65 -3.90 17.17 -2.61
N PRO A 66 -4.23 15.99 -2.04
CA PRO A 66 -3.30 14.87 -1.85
C PRO A 66 -2.71 14.32 -3.17
N CYS A 67 -3.49 14.39 -4.25
CA CYS A 67 -3.09 14.14 -5.62
C CYS A 67 -3.94 14.98 -6.56
N ALA A 68 -3.45 15.24 -7.77
CA ALA A 68 -4.24 15.90 -8.80
C ALA A 68 -4.00 15.20 -10.14
N ASP A 69 -5.10 14.85 -10.81
CA ASP A 69 -5.10 14.51 -12.23
C ASP A 69 -5.74 15.70 -12.95
N SER A 70 -5.01 16.33 -13.87
CA SER A 70 -5.58 17.37 -14.73
C SER A 70 -6.04 16.76 -16.04
N LYS A 71 -7.12 17.30 -16.61
CA LYS A 71 -7.69 16.81 -17.86
C LYS A 71 -7.68 17.91 -18.92
N ILE A 72 -7.38 17.53 -20.17
CA ILE A 72 -7.45 18.43 -21.31
C ILE A 72 -8.40 17.83 -22.33
N TYR A 73 -9.37 18.64 -22.74
CA TYR A 73 -10.31 18.34 -23.81
C TYR A 73 -9.92 19.16 -25.05
N VAL A 74 -10.03 18.53 -26.21
CA VAL A 74 -9.72 19.12 -27.50
C VAL A 74 -11.00 19.21 -28.32
N ASP A 75 -11.27 20.38 -28.88
CA ASP A 75 -12.38 20.60 -29.81
C ASP A 75 -11.83 20.78 -31.22
N TYR A 76 -12.21 19.87 -32.12
CA TYR A 76 -11.90 19.93 -33.55
C TYR A 76 -12.98 20.65 -34.39
N GLY A 77 -14.09 21.08 -33.77
CA GLY A 77 -15.21 21.78 -34.41
C GLY A 77 -16.59 21.20 -34.11
N GLU A 78 -16.66 20.14 -33.31
CA GLU A 78 -17.91 19.44 -32.93
C GLU A 78 -18.26 19.66 -31.45
N GLY A 79 -17.45 20.44 -30.72
CA GLY A 79 -17.56 20.66 -29.29
C GLY A 79 -16.67 19.71 -28.48
N PHE A 80 -16.59 19.95 -27.16
CA PHE A 80 -15.82 19.11 -26.25
C PHE A 80 -16.54 17.79 -25.97
N ASN A 81 -15.84 16.68 -26.14
CA ASN A 81 -16.33 15.34 -25.83
C ASN A 81 -15.23 14.54 -25.10
N GLU A 82 -15.63 13.42 -24.49
CA GLU A 82 -14.72 12.57 -23.71
C GLU A 82 -13.67 11.84 -24.56
N ASP A 83 -14.01 11.47 -25.79
CA ASP A 83 -13.14 10.73 -26.71
C ASP A 83 -11.93 11.58 -27.16
N ASP A 84 -12.12 12.90 -27.25
CA ASP A 84 -11.09 13.89 -27.56
C ASP A 84 -10.47 14.51 -26.30
N SER A 85 -10.25 13.70 -25.26
CA SER A 85 -9.64 14.13 -24.00
C SER A 85 -8.45 13.29 -23.56
N PHE A 86 -7.57 13.87 -22.75
CA PHE A 86 -6.45 13.14 -22.13
C PHE A 86 -6.14 13.64 -20.72
N SER A 87 -5.76 12.72 -19.84
CA SER A 87 -5.41 12.99 -18.45
C SER A 87 -3.90 13.10 -18.24
N ILE A 88 -3.51 13.98 -17.34
CA ILE A 88 -2.13 14.24 -16.96
C ILE A 88 -2.03 14.17 -15.43
N PRO A 89 -1.46 13.08 -14.88
CA PRO A 89 -1.27 12.95 -13.45
C PRO A 89 -0.19 13.92 -12.96
N ILE A 90 -0.60 14.92 -12.21
CA ILE A 90 0.25 16.02 -11.76
C ILE A 90 1.17 15.54 -10.65
N LYS A 91 2.47 15.72 -10.86
CA LYS A 91 3.49 15.51 -9.85
C LYS A 91 3.75 16.80 -9.07
N PHE A 92 3.55 16.76 -7.76
CA PHE A 92 3.75 17.93 -6.90
C PHE A 92 5.14 18.54 -7.09
N GLY A 93 5.18 19.84 -7.43
CA GLY A 93 6.43 20.61 -7.58
C GLY A 93 7.33 20.21 -8.77
N ARG A 94 6.85 19.45 -9.75
CA ARG A 94 7.61 19.06 -10.96
C ARG A 94 6.80 19.31 -12.23
N ILE A 95 7.49 19.65 -13.33
CA ILE A 95 6.89 19.66 -14.67
C ILE A 95 6.56 18.22 -15.09
N THR A 96 5.28 17.95 -15.27
CA THR A 96 4.75 16.72 -15.84
C THR A 96 4.68 16.84 -17.36
N LYS A 97 5.07 15.77 -18.07
CA LYS A 97 5.11 15.77 -19.54
C LYS A 97 4.23 14.66 -20.12
N ARG A 98 3.42 14.99 -21.12
CA ARG A 98 2.51 14.06 -21.81
C ARG A 98 2.68 14.16 -23.32
N LEU A 99 2.93 13.03 -23.98
CA LEU A 99 2.92 12.97 -25.44
C LEU A 99 1.48 12.83 -25.94
N ILE A 100 1.10 13.64 -26.92
CA ILE A 100 -0.21 13.58 -27.57
C ILE A 100 -0.08 13.71 -29.10
N TYR A 101 -1.13 13.30 -29.81
CA TYR A 101 -1.29 13.53 -31.23
C TYR A 101 -2.61 14.26 -31.47
N LEU A 102 -2.56 15.38 -32.19
CA LEU A 102 -3.75 16.12 -32.62
C LEU A 102 -4.08 15.69 -34.06
N SER A 103 -5.26 15.11 -34.26
CA SER A 103 -5.71 14.56 -35.54
C SER A 103 -5.98 15.65 -36.59
N SER A 104 -6.53 16.77 -36.15
CA SER A 104 -6.92 17.94 -36.95
C SER A 104 -6.47 19.24 -36.28
N PRO A 105 -6.50 20.38 -36.99
CA PRO A 105 -6.33 21.69 -36.36
C PRO A 105 -7.36 21.89 -35.24
N VAL A 106 -6.90 22.34 -34.07
CA VAL A 106 -7.74 22.54 -32.89
C VAL A 106 -8.45 23.89 -32.98
N GLN A 107 -9.75 23.91 -32.67
CA GLN A 107 -10.55 25.13 -32.57
C GLN A 107 -10.53 25.69 -31.15
N ALA A 108 -10.69 24.82 -30.16
CA ALA A 108 -10.61 25.19 -28.76
C ALA A 108 -9.98 24.07 -27.91
N LEU A 109 -9.40 24.47 -26.78
CA LEU A 109 -9.03 23.57 -25.70
C LEU A 109 -9.83 23.94 -24.46
N ARG A 110 -10.21 22.92 -23.71
CA ARG A 110 -10.69 23.04 -22.34
C ARG A 110 -9.66 22.36 -21.43
N PHE A 111 -9.27 23.04 -20.37
CA PHE A 111 -8.32 22.55 -19.39
C PHE A 111 -8.97 22.53 -18.01
N ASP A 112 -9.01 21.33 -17.43
CA ASP A 112 -9.58 21.09 -16.13
C ASP A 112 -8.42 20.83 -15.16
N PRO A 113 -8.07 21.82 -14.32
CA PRO A 113 -6.85 21.78 -13.52
C PRO A 113 -6.92 20.76 -12.38
N LEU A 114 -8.09 20.60 -11.78
CA LEU A 114 -8.38 19.68 -10.69
C LEU A 114 -9.74 19.00 -10.97
N GLU A 115 -9.92 17.74 -10.56
CA GLU A 115 -11.23 17.08 -10.60
C GLU A 115 -12.07 17.36 -9.34
N THR A 116 -11.51 18.09 -8.36
CA THR A 116 -12.15 18.44 -7.08
C THR A 116 -12.09 19.93 -6.76
N ALA A 117 -12.85 20.32 -5.74
CA ALA A 117 -12.70 21.62 -5.11
C ALA A 117 -11.33 21.69 -4.39
N GLY A 118 -10.61 22.78 -4.59
CA GLY A 118 -9.25 22.93 -4.09
C GLY A 118 -8.54 24.17 -4.63
N MET A 119 -7.45 24.54 -3.98
CA MET A 119 -6.61 25.68 -4.36
C MET A 119 -5.45 25.22 -5.23
N PHE A 120 -5.11 26.00 -6.26
CA PHE A 120 -3.99 25.69 -7.14
C PHE A 120 -3.35 26.92 -7.82
N THR A 121 -2.14 26.72 -8.33
CA THR A 121 -1.39 27.66 -9.16
C THR A 121 -0.78 26.94 -10.35
N ILE A 122 -0.96 27.51 -11.55
CA ILE A 122 -0.33 27.04 -12.79
C ILE A 122 0.98 27.82 -12.97
N ARG A 123 2.13 27.17 -12.77
CA ARG A 123 3.46 27.78 -12.97
C ARG A 123 3.98 27.60 -14.39
N HIS A 124 3.62 26.49 -15.03
CA HIS A 124 4.06 26.15 -16.38
C HIS A 124 2.93 25.41 -17.09
N PHE A 125 2.55 25.85 -18.30
CA PHE A 125 1.63 25.09 -19.16
C PHE A 125 1.93 25.33 -20.64
N HIS A 126 2.70 24.44 -21.26
CA HIS A 126 3.16 24.58 -22.64
C HIS A 126 2.73 23.41 -23.52
N PHE A 127 2.47 23.70 -24.80
CA PHE A 127 2.44 22.70 -25.86
C PHE A 127 3.69 22.86 -26.72
N VAL A 128 4.49 21.80 -26.79
CA VAL A 128 5.74 21.77 -27.56
C VAL A 128 5.55 20.90 -28.79
N LYS A 129 5.52 21.49 -29.99
CA LYS A 129 5.35 20.75 -31.24
C LYS A 129 6.59 19.86 -31.49
N LEU A 130 6.35 18.59 -31.79
CA LEU A 130 7.39 17.59 -31.98
C LEU A 130 7.46 17.12 -33.44
N PHE A 131 8.66 16.73 -33.85
CA PHE A 131 8.83 15.97 -35.09
C PHE A 131 8.35 14.52 -34.91
N PRO A 132 7.71 13.91 -35.93
CA PRO A 132 7.17 12.56 -35.82
C PRO A 132 8.16 11.49 -35.39
N PHE A 133 9.43 11.57 -35.81
CA PHE A 133 10.45 10.59 -35.42
C PHE A 133 10.73 10.65 -33.91
N PHE A 134 10.79 11.85 -33.34
CA PHE A 134 11.06 12.05 -31.91
C PHE A 134 9.87 11.59 -31.06
N ALA A 135 8.65 11.87 -31.51
CA ALA A 135 7.43 11.38 -30.86
C ALA A 135 7.39 9.84 -30.87
N LYS A 136 7.67 9.20 -32.01
CA LYS A 136 7.76 7.74 -32.13
C LYS A 136 8.81 7.14 -31.19
N ASP A 137 9.99 7.75 -31.10
CA ASP A 137 11.06 7.30 -30.19
C ASP A 137 10.61 7.37 -28.72
N ARG A 138 10.02 8.50 -28.30
CA ARG A 138 9.54 8.67 -26.91
C ARG A 138 8.38 7.76 -26.57
N LEU A 139 7.42 7.60 -27.49
CA LEU A 139 6.29 6.71 -27.33
C LEU A 139 6.77 5.26 -27.19
N SER A 140 7.56 4.78 -28.16
CA SER A 140 8.07 3.41 -28.16
C SER A 140 8.97 3.14 -26.95
N GLN A 141 9.81 4.09 -26.55
CA GLN A 141 10.61 3.98 -25.32
C GLN A 141 9.73 3.78 -24.09
N ARG A 142 8.63 4.53 -23.95
CA ARG A 142 7.74 4.37 -22.81
C ARG A 142 7.02 3.03 -22.86
N LEU A 143 6.52 2.62 -24.03
CA LEU A 143 5.84 1.34 -24.20
C LEU A 143 6.72 0.15 -23.83
N VAL A 144 7.97 0.12 -24.32
CA VAL A 144 8.90 -0.96 -23.99
C VAL A 144 9.40 -0.90 -22.55
N ASN A 145 9.25 0.23 -21.85
CA ASN A 145 9.60 0.33 -20.44
C ASN A 145 8.42 -0.05 -19.53
N MET A 146 7.20 0.32 -19.89
CA MET A 146 6.06 0.39 -18.96
C MET A 146 4.85 -0.45 -19.39
N HIS A 147 4.68 -0.78 -20.68
CA HIS A 147 3.49 -1.47 -21.14
C HIS A 147 3.70 -2.99 -21.19
N PHE A 148 2.87 -3.76 -20.49
CA PHE A 148 3.03 -5.22 -20.36
C PHE A 148 3.18 -5.97 -21.70
N LYS A 149 2.47 -5.52 -22.74
CA LYS A 149 2.54 -6.11 -24.09
C LYS A 149 3.88 -5.87 -24.80
N PHE A 150 4.53 -4.74 -24.52
CA PHE A 150 5.72 -4.29 -25.25
C PHE A 150 7.01 -4.36 -24.42
N ARG A 151 6.93 -4.62 -23.09
CA ARG A 151 8.07 -4.60 -22.16
C ARG A 151 9.22 -5.55 -22.50
N ASN A 152 8.97 -6.51 -23.39
CA ASN A 152 9.93 -7.52 -23.84
C ASN A 152 10.36 -7.34 -25.31
N MET A 153 9.98 -6.23 -25.95
CA MET A 153 10.24 -5.94 -27.36
C MET A 153 11.29 -4.82 -27.50
N SER A 154 12.02 -4.80 -28.62
CA SER A 154 12.75 -3.59 -29.01
C SER A 154 11.76 -2.48 -29.41
N LYS A 155 12.21 -1.23 -29.42
CA LYS A 155 11.38 -0.11 -29.91
C LYS A 155 10.88 -0.36 -31.34
N GLU A 156 11.75 -0.87 -32.22
CA GLU A 156 11.36 -1.16 -33.60
C GLU A 156 10.30 -2.26 -33.67
N SER A 157 10.46 -3.31 -32.84
CA SER A 157 9.53 -4.43 -32.78
C SER A 157 8.16 -4.02 -32.23
N ALA A 158 8.14 -3.19 -31.19
CA ALA A 158 6.90 -2.64 -30.63
C ALA A 158 6.16 -1.78 -31.66
N LEU A 159 6.87 -0.91 -32.37
CA LEU A 159 6.28 -0.10 -33.44
C LEU A 159 5.78 -0.96 -34.60
N LYS A 160 6.57 -1.95 -35.04
CA LYS A 160 6.16 -2.90 -36.08
C LYS A 160 4.88 -3.65 -35.70
N HIS A 161 4.81 -4.14 -34.46
CA HIS A 161 3.61 -4.80 -33.93
C HIS A 161 2.40 -3.87 -33.97
N ILE A 162 2.56 -2.61 -33.55
CA ILE A 162 1.49 -1.61 -33.60
C ILE A 162 1.03 -1.36 -35.04
N TYR A 163 1.96 -1.23 -36.00
CA TYR A 163 1.61 -1.06 -37.42
C TYR A 163 0.84 -2.25 -37.99
N GLU A 164 1.29 -3.47 -37.69
CA GLU A 164 0.62 -4.70 -38.16
C GLU A 164 -0.78 -4.83 -37.56
N GLU A 165 -0.92 -4.51 -36.27
CA GLU A 165 -2.21 -4.57 -35.58
C GLU A 165 -3.16 -3.46 -36.02
N SER A 166 -2.67 -2.24 -36.23
CA SER A 166 -3.50 -1.14 -36.74
C SER A 166 -4.03 -1.46 -38.14
N ASN A 167 -3.19 -2.05 -39.01
CA ASN A 167 -3.61 -2.51 -40.33
C ASN A 167 -4.69 -3.60 -40.26
N LYS A 168 -4.55 -4.58 -39.35
CA LYS A 168 -5.56 -5.63 -39.15
C LYS A 168 -6.89 -5.07 -38.63
N LYS A 169 -6.83 -4.02 -37.81
CA LYS A 169 -8.01 -3.36 -37.22
C LYS A 169 -8.62 -2.27 -38.11
N GLY A 170 -7.95 -1.89 -39.19
CA GLY A 170 -8.40 -0.81 -40.07
C GLY A 170 -8.35 0.58 -39.42
N CYS A 171 -7.50 0.80 -38.42
CA CYS A 171 -7.37 2.08 -37.72
C CYS A 171 -6.00 2.75 -37.90
N GLY A 172 -5.89 4.01 -37.50
CA GLY A 172 -4.62 4.75 -37.56
C GLY A 172 -3.61 4.21 -36.54
N TRP A 173 -2.34 4.05 -36.94
CA TRP A 173 -1.31 3.55 -36.01
C TRP A 173 -1.09 4.50 -34.82
N GLN A 174 -1.28 5.82 -35.00
CA GLN A 174 -1.16 6.81 -33.93
C GLN A 174 -2.20 6.58 -32.83
N GLU A 175 -3.44 6.30 -33.23
CA GLU A 175 -4.56 6.03 -32.34
C GLU A 175 -4.28 4.76 -31.51
N LEU A 176 -3.91 3.67 -32.18
CA LEU A 176 -3.58 2.43 -31.50
C LEU A 176 -2.34 2.57 -30.60
N ALA A 177 -1.31 3.27 -31.05
CA ALA A 177 -0.11 3.56 -30.27
C ALA A 177 -0.43 4.38 -29.01
N LEU A 178 -1.31 5.38 -29.13
CA LEU A 178 -1.71 6.22 -28.01
C LEU A 178 -2.62 5.49 -27.02
N ASN A 179 -3.49 4.58 -27.49
CA ASN A 179 -4.27 3.71 -26.59
C ASN A 179 -3.34 2.85 -25.71
N TYR A 180 -2.32 2.25 -26.31
CA TYR A 180 -1.30 1.54 -25.54
C TYR A 180 -0.48 2.46 -24.64
N TYR A 181 -0.13 3.65 -25.13
CA TYR A 181 0.59 4.64 -24.34
C TYR A 181 -0.22 5.07 -23.12
N GLU A 182 -1.54 5.24 -23.25
CA GLU A 182 -2.45 5.58 -22.15
C GLU A 182 -2.38 4.58 -21.00
N LYS A 183 -2.37 3.29 -21.32
CA LYS A 183 -2.29 2.19 -20.34
C LYS A 183 -0.97 2.12 -19.57
N THR A 184 0.02 2.94 -19.93
CA THR A 184 1.30 3.02 -19.19
C THR A 184 1.31 4.06 -18.09
N PHE A 185 0.21 4.80 -17.91
CA PHE A 185 0.10 5.79 -16.85
C PHE A 185 -0.81 5.24 -15.76
N ILE A 186 -0.32 5.31 -14.52
CA ILE A 186 -1.14 5.11 -13.33
C ILE A 186 -2.15 6.27 -13.33
N LYS A 187 -3.42 5.95 -13.56
CA LYS A 187 -4.51 6.90 -13.33
C LYS A 187 -4.80 6.82 -11.84
N LYS A 188 -4.61 7.91 -11.08
CA LYS A 188 -5.17 7.96 -9.72
C LYS A 188 -6.65 8.30 -9.89
N ARG A 189 -7.41 7.32 -10.40
CA ARG A 189 -8.81 7.52 -10.78
C ARG A 189 -9.63 7.77 -9.52
N GLN A 190 -10.32 8.89 -9.50
CA GLN A 190 -11.34 9.16 -8.50
C GLN A 190 -12.51 8.17 -8.65
N VAL A 191 -12.90 7.54 -7.53
CA VAL A 191 -14.22 7.08 -7.01
C VAL A 191 -15.23 6.39 -7.96
N ARG A 192 -15.27 6.70 -9.26
CA ARG A 192 -16.13 6.03 -10.25
C ARG A 192 -15.76 4.56 -10.50
N ASP A 193 -14.52 4.17 -10.22
CA ASP A 193 -14.08 2.78 -10.32
C ASP A 193 -14.62 1.93 -9.16
N TYR A 194 -14.84 2.53 -7.98
CA TYR A 194 -15.38 1.79 -6.85
C TYR A 194 -16.85 1.44 -7.03
N ALA A 195 -17.66 2.36 -7.56
CA ALA A 195 -19.05 2.06 -7.94
C ALA A 195 -19.12 0.91 -8.96
N GLU A 196 -18.24 0.92 -9.97
CA GLU A 196 -18.12 -0.15 -10.96
C GLU A 196 -17.68 -1.48 -10.31
N TRP A 197 -16.73 -1.44 -9.37
CA TRP A 197 -16.30 -2.59 -8.60
C TRP A 197 -17.43 -3.15 -7.73
N ILE A 198 -18.23 -2.30 -7.07
CA ILE A 198 -19.42 -2.74 -6.31
C ILE A 198 -20.37 -3.49 -7.24
N GLU A 199 -20.70 -2.92 -8.41
CA GLU A 199 -21.64 -3.52 -9.35
C GLU A 199 -21.16 -4.85 -9.95
N LYS A 200 -19.87 -4.94 -10.26
CA LYS A 200 -19.28 -6.07 -11.02
C LYS A 200 -18.63 -7.13 -10.16
N VAL A 201 -18.11 -6.77 -8.99
CA VAL A 201 -17.35 -7.67 -8.13
C VAL A 201 -18.16 -7.96 -6.88
N GLU A 202 -18.51 -6.94 -6.09
CA GLU A 202 -19.23 -7.15 -4.82
C GLU A 202 -20.59 -7.79 -5.06
N ILE A 203 -21.44 -7.21 -5.91
CA ILE A 203 -22.79 -7.72 -6.19
C ILE A 203 -22.73 -9.11 -6.84
N ASN A 204 -21.74 -9.38 -7.70
CA ASN A 204 -21.60 -10.69 -8.32
C ASN A 204 -21.07 -11.74 -7.34
N ASN A 205 -20.15 -11.40 -6.44
CA ASN A 205 -19.72 -12.27 -5.34
C ASN A 205 -20.91 -12.59 -4.43
N LEU A 206 -21.72 -11.58 -4.12
CA LEU A 206 -22.96 -11.74 -3.39
C LEU A 206 -23.99 -12.59 -4.15
N LYS A 207 -24.07 -12.58 -5.48
CA LYS A 207 -25.04 -13.39 -6.25
C LYS A 207 -24.58 -14.82 -6.53
N SER A 208 -23.29 -15.00 -6.83
CA SER A 208 -22.68 -16.27 -7.23
C SER A 208 -22.48 -17.21 -6.06
N ARG A 209 -22.31 -16.66 -4.85
CA ARG A 209 -22.30 -17.47 -3.65
C ARG A 209 -23.70 -18.02 -3.44
N LYS A 210 -23.79 -19.35 -3.45
CA LYS A 210 -24.81 -20.01 -2.64
C LYS A 210 -24.51 -19.56 -1.21
N TYR A 211 -25.17 -18.50 -0.76
CA TYR A 211 -25.46 -18.38 0.66
C TYR A 211 -25.95 -19.75 1.04
N TYR A 212 -25.41 -20.28 2.13
CA TYR A 212 -25.95 -21.50 2.67
C TYR A 212 -27.39 -21.17 3.11
N ASN A 213 -28.30 -21.22 2.14
CA ASN A 213 -29.72 -20.97 2.29
C ASN A 213 -30.19 -22.08 3.22
N GLU A 214 -30.56 -21.67 4.42
CA GLU A 214 -31.45 -22.38 5.34
C GLU A 214 -30.96 -23.73 5.91
N GLU A 215 -29.81 -24.26 5.45
CA GLU A 215 -29.24 -25.54 5.88
C GLU A 215 -27.79 -25.46 6.45
N VAL A 216 -27.30 -24.31 6.91
CA VAL A 216 -26.11 -24.32 7.80
C VAL A 216 -26.47 -25.05 9.08
N GLY A 217 -25.69 -26.08 9.41
CA GLY A 217 -25.83 -27.05 10.51
C GLY A 217 -26.76 -26.61 11.63
N ARG A 218 -27.90 -27.29 11.77
CA ARG A 218 -28.94 -27.04 12.80
C ARG A 218 -28.43 -26.97 14.25
N ASP A 219 -27.18 -27.32 14.51
CA ASP A 219 -26.65 -27.49 15.86
C ASP A 219 -25.86 -26.28 16.40
N VAL A 220 -25.31 -25.39 15.56
CA VAL A 220 -24.51 -24.23 16.03
C VAL A 220 -24.95 -22.93 15.36
N GLN A 221 -25.61 -22.06 16.13
CA GLN A 221 -26.00 -20.71 15.72
C GLN A 221 -25.39 -19.70 16.71
N PRO A 222 -24.22 -19.11 16.41
CA PRO A 222 -23.56 -18.20 17.35
C PRO A 222 -24.43 -16.97 17.60
N LEU A 223 -24.63 -16.63 18.88
CA LEU A 223 -25.27 -15.37 19.25
C LEU A 223 -24.21 -14.26 19.17
N ILE A 224 -24.43 -13.27 18.31
CA ILE A 224 -23.54 -12.11 18.14
C ILE A 224 -24.12 -10.93 18.93
N SER A 225 -23.42 -10.46 19.96
CA SER A 225 -23.79 -9.27 20.73
C SER A 225 -23.09 -8.02 20.20
N ILE A 226 -23.82 -7.09 19.62
CA ILE A 226 -23.29 -5.83 19.09
C ILE A 226 -23.15 -4.81 20.24
N ILE A 227 -21.94 -4.30 20.44
CA ILE A 227 -21.61 -3.24 21.41
C ILE A 227 -21.81 -1.88 20.75
N LEU A 228 -22.69 -1.05 21.32
CA LEU A 228 -23.04 0.27 20.78
C LEU A 228 -23.03 1.35 21.89
N PRO A 229 -21.89 1.96 22.20
CA PRO A 229 -21.86 3.13 23.06
C PRO A 229 -22.41 4.36 22.31
N THR A 230 -23.20 5.21 22.98
CA THR A 230 -23.78 6.42 22.39
C THR A 230 -23.76 7.59 23.38
N PHE A 231 -23.45 8.79 22.88
CA PHE A 231 -23.50 10.03 23.67
C PHE A 231 -23.88 11.20 22.77
N ASN A 232 -25.02 11.85 23.07
CA ASN A 232 -25.51 13.00 22.31
C ASN A 232 -25.56 12.77 20.79
N SER A 233 -25.80 11.54 20.37
CA SER A 233 -25.77 11.15 18.96
C SER A 233 -26.84 11.89 18.15
N ASN A 234 -26.54 12.16 16.88
CA ASN A 234 -27.54 12.62 15.93
C ASN A 234 -28.64 11.55 15.82
N ILE A 235 -29.89 11.98 15.99
CA ILE A 235 -31.04 11.07 16.09
C ILE A 235 -31.27 10.30 14.78
N ASP A 236 -31.08 10.92 13.64
CA ASP A 236 -31.35 10.26 12.36
C ASP A 236 -30.26 9.24 12.04
N LEU A 237 -28.98 9.58 12.32
CA LEU A 237 -27.88 8.63 12.18
C LEU A 237 -28.01 7.43 13.13
N LEU A 238 -28.42 7.68 14.38
CA LEU A 238 -28.64 6.65 15.39
C LEU A 238 -29.79 5.70 14.99
N LYS A 239 -30.89 6.24 14.46
CA LYS A 239 -31.99 5.42 13.92
C LYS A 239 -31.50 4.52 12.80
N GLU A 240 -30.84 5.09 11.80
CA GLU A 240 -30.34 4.31 10.66
C GLU A 240 -29.32 3.25 11.10
N CYS A 241 -28.46 3.57 12.08
CA CYS A 241 -27.54 2.61 12.71
C CYS A 241 -28.31 1.41 13.31
N ILE A 242 -29.27 1.67 14.19
CA ILE A 242 -30.09 0.63 14.83
C ILE A 242 -30.88 -0.16 13.79
N GLU A 243 -31.47 0.51 12.80
CA GLU A 243 -32.23 -0.12 11.72
C GLU A 243 -31.35 -1.02 10.85
N SER A 244 -30.07 -0.68 10.62
CA SER A 244 -29.13 -1.55 9.91
C SER A 244 -28.86 -2.86 10.64
N VAL A 245 -28.95 -2.87 11.98
CA VAL A 245 -28.86 -4.09 12.81
C VAL A 245 -30.19 -4.86 12.77
N ILE A 246 -31.32 -4.16 12.92
CA ILE A 246 -32.66 -4.78 12.88
C ILE A 246 -32.89 -5.53 11.56
N ASN A 247 -32.45 -4.93 10.44
CA ASN A 247 -32.64 -5.44 9.09
C ASN A 247 -31.60 -6.48 8.65
N GLN A 248 -30.71 -6.94 9.56
CA GLN A 248 -29.78 -8.01 9.24
C GLN A 248 -30.53 -9.31 8.91
N THR A 249 -30.05 -10.00 7.88
CA THR A 249 -30.60 -11.30 7.45
C THR A 249 -30.41 -12.42 8.48
N TYR A 250 -29.35 -12.35 9.28
CA TYR A 250 -29.11 -13.28 10.39
C TYR A 250 -29.91 -12.85 11.62
N GLY A 251 -30.72 -13.74 12.19
CA GLY A 251 -31.65 -13.38 13.29
C GLY A 251 -31.09 -13.51 14.71
N LYS A 252 -29.97 -14.22 14.91
CA LYS A 252 -29.40 -14.52 16.24
C LYS A 252 -28.37 -13.47 16.66
N TRP A 253 -28.87 -12.28 16.93
CA TRP A 253 -28.08 -11.19 17.47
C TRP A 253 -28.73 -10.55 18.69
N GLN A 254 -27.94 -9.79 19.41
CA GLN A 254 -28.35 -8.94 20.52
C GLN A 254 -27.71 -7.56 20.33
N LEU A 255 -28.46 -6.48 20.45
CA LEU A 255 -27.91 -5.12 20.41
C LEU A 255 -27.78 -4.59 21.84
N CYS A 256 -26.54 -4.37 22.28
CA CYS A 256 -26.18 -3.93 23.63
C CYS A 256 -25.75 -2.45 23.58
N ILE A 257 -26.67 -1.56 23.96
CA ILE A 257 -26.49 -0.12 23.88
C ILE A 257 -26.15 0.44 25.27
N ALA A 258 -25.21 1.39 25.32
CA ALA A 258 -24.97 2.20 26.51
C ALA A 258 -25.13 3.68 26.17
N ASP A 259 -26.20 4.30 26.69
CA ASP A 259 -26.37 5.76 26.66
C ASP A 259 -25.49 6.38 27.75
N ASP A 260 -24.38 7.01 27.35
CA ASP A 260 -23.39 7.61 28.25
C ASP A 260 -23.82 8.99 28.79
N ALA A 261 -25.03 9.01 29.34
CA ALA A 261 -25.69 10.20 29.88
C ALA A 261 -25.93 11.31 28.84
N SER A 262 -26.52 10.97 27.69
CA SER A 262 -26.96 11.97 26.70
C SER A 262 -27.87 13.03 27.34
N GLN A 263 -27.61 14.28 26.99
CA GLN A 263 -28.31 15.45 27.51
C GLN A 263 -29.68 15.64 26.86
N SER A 264 -29.79 15.29 25.57
CA SER A 264 -31.06 15.37 24.85
C SER A 264 -31.98 14.22 25.24
N SER A 265 -33.20 14.54 25.70
CA SER A 265 -34.22 13.52 25.96
C SER A 265 -34.59 12.74 24.70
N MET A 266 -34.41 13.34 23.51
CA MET A 266 -34.72 12.70 22.23
C MET A 266 -33.92 11.42 21.98
N VAL A 267 -32.65 11.38 22.42
CA VAL A 267 -31.82 10.16 22.29
C VAL A 267 -32.45 9.04 23.12
N ARG A 268 -32.79 9.33 24.38
CA ARG A 268 -33.40 8.37 25.30
C ARG A 268 -34.76 7.89 24.82
N ASP A 269 -35.60 8.80 24.34
CA ASP A 269 -36.93 8.48 23.81
C ASP A 269 -36.82 7.61 22.54
N CYS A 270 -35.83 7.90 21.68
CA CYS A 270 -35.53 7.06 20.52
C CYS A 270 -35.11 5.64 20.92
N LEU A 271 -34.20 5.51 21.88
CA LEU A 271 -33.72 4.20 22.36
C LEU A 271 -34.85 3.39 23.01
N LYS A 272 -35.70 4.03 23.84
CA LYS A 272 -36.87 3.36 24.44
C LYS A 272 -37.82 2.82 23.38
N LYS A 273 -38.09 3.62 22.34
CA LYS A 273 -38.94 3.20 21.23
C LYS A 273 -38.40 1.94 20.54
N TYR A 274 -37.11 1.88 20.23
CA TYR A 274 -36.54 0.68 19.61
C TYR A 274 -36.51 -0.52 20.57
N GLN A 275 -36.28 -0.31 21.86
CA GLN A 275 -36.36 -1.35 22.87
C GLN A 275 -37.77 -1.96 22.99
N GLU A 276 -38.82 -1.15 22.82
CA GLU A 276 -40.22 -1.63 22.75
C GLU A 276 -40.54 -2.35 21.44
N LEU A 277 -39.90 -1.97 20.34
CA LEU A 277 -40.13 -2.54 19.01
C LEU A 277 -39.43 -3.88 18.78
N ASP A 278 -38.23 -4.07 19.35
CA ASP A 278 -37.45 -5.30 19.16
C ASP A 278 -36.87 -5.82 20.50
N PRO A 279 -37.28 -7.02 20.96
CA PRO A 279 -36.85 -7.57 22.25
C PRO A 279 -35.37 -7.99 22.29
N ARG A 280 -34.65 -7.91 21.17
CA ARG A 280 -33.20 -8.17 21.09
C ARG A 280 -32.36 -6.95 21.46
N ILE A 281 -32.98 -5.78 21.67
CA ILE A 281 -32.31 -4.52 21.99
C ILE A 281 -32.30 -4.31 23.51
N TYR A 282 -31.12 -4.07 24.07
CA TYR A 282 -30.88 -3.85 25.49
C TYR A 282 -30.15 -2.51 25.66
N VAL A 283 -30.58 -1.71 26.63
CA VAL A 283 -30.02 -0.36 26.85
C VAL A 283 -29.65 -0.18 28.32
N ASP A 284 -28.41 0.21 28.59
CA ASP A 284 -27.97 0.77 29.87
C ASP A 284 -27.98 2.29 29.80
N TYR A 285 -28.77 2.93 30.66
CA TYR A 285 -28.86 4.40 30.76
C TYR A 285 -27.95 4.88 31.88
N ARG A 286 -26.74 5.29 31.52
CA ARG A 286 -25.74 5.71 32.50
C ARG A 286 -26.13 7.04 33.13
N LYS A 287 -25.80 7.18 34.42
CA LYS A 287 -26.09 8.38 35.21
C LYS A 287 -25.08 9.51 34.96
N ASN A 288 -23.84 9.15 34.67
CA ASN A 288 -22.72 10.06 34.46
C ASN A 288 -22.04 9.71 33.13
N ASN A 289 -21.60 10.73 32.41
CA ASN A 289 -20.75 10.55 31.24
C ASN A 289 -19.37 10.05 31.71
N GLY A 290 -18.94 8.90 31.20
CA GLY A 290 -17.64 8.31 31.48
C GLY A 290 -16.82 8.03 30.23
N HIS A 291 -17.19 8.65 29.11
CA HIS A 291 -16.60 8.48 27.79
C HIS A 291 -16.66 7.05 27.25
N ILE A 292 -16.07 6.87 26.05
CA ILE A 292 -16.23 5.68 25.22
C ILE A 292 -15.82 4.37 25.91
N SER A 293 -14.71 4.34 26.67
CA SER A 293 -14.25 3.12 27.34
C SER A 293 -15.23 2.65 28.43
N ALA A 294 -15.70 3.56 29.27
CA ALA A 294 -16.64 3.20 30.31
C ALA A 294 -18.01 2.86 29.72
N ALA A 295 -18.49 3.60 28.72
CA ALA A 295 -19.73 3.32 28.01
C ALA A 295 -19.70 1.94 27.34
N SER A 296 -18.59 1.60 26.67
CA SER A 296 -18.40 0.29 26.04
C SER A 296 -18.41 -0.84 27.07
N ASN A 297 -17.84 -0.64 28.27
CA ASN A 297 -17.95 -1.60 29.38
C ASN A 297 -19.38 -1.75 29.93
N SER A 298 -20.16 -0.67 30.00
CA SER A 298 -21.59 -0.74 30.32
C SER A 298 -22.34 -1.61 29.32
N ALA A 299 -22.12 -1.39 28.02
CA ALA A 299 -22.70 -2.22 26.96
C ALA A 299 -22.21 -3.68 27.04
N LEU A 300 -20.91 -3.89 27.30
CA LEU A 300 -20.31 -5.21 27.48
C LEU A 300 -20.97 -5.99 28.63
N SER A 301 -21.41 -5.33 29.70
CA SER A 301 -22.11 -5.97 30.82
C SER A 301 -23.50 -6.55 30.45
N LEU A 302 -24.06 -6.13 29.32
CA LEU A 302 -25.35 -6.62 28.79
C LEU A 302 -25.19 -7.83 27.87
N VAL A 303 -23.96 -8.16 27.46
CA VAL A 303 -23.65 -9.22 26.48
C VAL A 303 -24.09 -10.58 26.98
N LYS A 304 -24.77 -11.31 26.11
CA LYS A 304 -25.15 -12.72 26.30
C LYS A 304 -24.58 -13.62 25.20
N GLY A 305 -24.04 -13.05 24.13
CA GLY A 305 -23.51 -13.77 22.98
C GLY A 305 -22.12 -14.34 23.20
N ASP A 306 -21.80 -15.37 22.41
CA ASP A 306 -20.47 -16.00 22.39
C ASP A 306 -19.41 -15.08 21.77
N TYR A 307 -19.85 -14.15 20.92
CA TYR A 307 -19.02 -13.16 20.26
C TYR A 307 -19.60 -11.76 20.46
N ILE A 308 -18.72 -10.77 20.62
CA ILE A 308 -19.08 -9.36 20.53
C ILE A 308 -18.75 -8.82 19.14
N ALA A 309 -19.53 -7.87 18.65
CA ALA A 309 -19.23 -7.09 17.44
C ALA A 309 -19.23 -5.60 17.76
N LEU A 310 -18.30 -4.83 17.18
CA LEU A 310 -18.16 -3.40 17.47
C LEU A 310 -18.86 -2.55 16.42
N LEU A 311 -19.74 -1.64 16.87
CA LEU A 311 -20.46 -0.73 15.98
C LEU A 311 -20.49 0.67 16.59
N ASP A 312 -20.15 1.67 15.79
CA ASP A 312 -20.27 3.07 16.17
C ASP A 312 -21.69 3.57 15.91
N HIS A 313 -22.18 4.44 16.81
CA HIS A 313 -23.59 4.87 16.86
C HIS A 313 -24.04 5.68 15.64
N ASP A 314 -23.11 6.13 14.81
CA ASP A 314 -23.33 6.92 13.60
C ASP A 314 -23.01 6.14 12.32
N ASP A 315 -22.65 4.86 12.41
CA ASP A 315 -22.30 4.00 11.28
C ASP A 315 -23.35 2.93 10.98
N ILE A 316 -23.16 2.22 9.88
CA ILE A 316 -24.11 1.23 9.37
C ILE A 316 -23.44 -0.06 8.91
N LEU A 317 -24.09 -1.18 9.23
CA LEU A 317 -23.67 -2.50 8.76
C LEU A 317 -24.22 -2.80 7.37
N ALA A 318 -23.45 -3.52 6.56
CA ALA A 318 -23.95 -4.08 5.31
C ALA A 318 -25.10 -5.08 5.60
N PRO A 319 -26.14 -5.22 4.75
CA PRO A 319 -27.35 -6.02 5.05
C PRO A 319 -27.13 -7.51 5.40
N LYS A 320 -25.97 -8.07 5.02
CA LYS A 320 -25.59 -9.46 5.29
C LYS A 320 -24.35 -9.60 6.19
N ALA A 321 -23.92 -8.53 6.84
CA ALA A 321 -22.72 -8.52 7.67
C ALA A 321 -22.76 -9.63 8.73
N LEU A 322 -23.83 -9.69 9.53
CA LEU A 322 -23.92 -10.68 10.61
C LEU A 322 -24.10 -12.12 10.09
N GLN A 323 -24.73 -12.29 8.93
CA GLN A 323 -24.83 -13.61 8.27
C GLN A 323 -23.45 -14.11 7.86
N ARG A 324 -22.63 -13.24 7.25
CA ARG A 324 -21.26 -13.58 6.85
C ARG A 324 -20.38 -13.88 8.05
N VAL A 325 -20.46 -13.08 9.11
CA VAL A 325 -19.75 -13.36 10.37
C VAL A 325 -20.16 -14.72 10.95
N ALA A 326 -21.45 -15.03 11.02
CA ALA A 326 -21.93 -16.31 11.55
C ALA A 326 -21.43 -17.50 10.70
N GLU A 327 -21.45 -17.37 9.38
CA GLU A 327 -20.92 -18.40 8.47
C GLU A 327 -19.43 -18.65 8.70
N GLU A 328 -18.63 -17.60 8.87
CA GLU A 328 -17.19 -17.73 9.16
C GLU A 328 -16.91 -18.35 10.53
N ILE A 329 -17.71 -18.03 11.55
CA ILE A 329 -17.61 -18.66 12.87
C ILE A 329 -17.91 -20.17 12.79
N VAL A 330 -18.93 -20.56 12.01
CA VAL A 330 -19.27 -21.99 11.83
C VAL A 330 -18.18 -22.72 11.05
N GLN A 331 -17.59 -22.09 10.04
CA GLN A 331 -16.50 -22.66 9.24
C GLN A 331 -15.17 -22.71 10.02
N ASN A 332 -14.98 -21.79 10.98
CA ASN A 332 -13.77 -21.65 11.78
C ASN A 332 -14.12 -21.64 13.28
N PRO A 333 -14.51 -22.78 13.88
CA PRO A 333 -14.95 -22.84 15.28
C PRO A 333 -13.88 -22.43 16.31
N GLN A 334 -12.61 -22.42 15.90
CA GLN A 334 -11.48 -21.93 16.69
C GLN A 334 -11.30 -20.40 16.65
N ALA A 335 -12.05 -19.69 15.81
CA ALA A 335 -11.92 -18.24 15.65
C ALA A 335 -12.14 -17.50 16.98
N LEU A 336 -11.15 -16.69 17.35
CA LEU A 336 -11.16 -15.83 18.54
C LEU A 336 -11.35 -14.36 18.16
N LEU A 337 -10.89 -13.98 16.98
CA LEU A 337 -11.00 -12.65 16.39
C LEU A 337 -11.41 -12.80 14.92
N LEU A 338 -12.40 -12.04 14.49
CA LEU A 338 -12.73 -11.87 13.08
C LEU A 338 -12.79 -10.38 12.76
N TYR A 339 -12.47 -10.01 11.52
CA TYR A 339 -12.66 -8.65 11.06
C TYR A 339 -12.96 -8.61 9.56
N SER A 340 -13.68 -7.58 9.13
CA SER A 340 -14.05 -7.37 7.72
C SER A 340 -13.28 -6.22 7.07
N ASP A 341 -13.44 -6.06 5.77
CA ASP A 341 -13.15 -4.79 5.10
C ASP A 341 -14.24 -3.75 5.42
N GLU A 342 -13.92 -2.49 5.18
CA GLU A 342 -14.82 -1.35 5.42
C GLU A 342 -14.67 -0.32 4.29
N ASP A 343 -15.66 0.54 4.13
CA ASP A 343 -15.56 1.73 3.31
C ASP A 343 -16.22 2.92 3.99
N LYS A 344 -16.27 4.05 3.29
CA LYS A 344 -16.97 5.25 3.74
C LYS A 344 -18.23 5.45 2.96
N VAL A 345 -19.24 6.00 3.62
CA VAL A 345 -20.47 6.48 2.99
C VAL A 345 -20.63 7.97 3.26
N ASP A 346 -20.99 8.72 2.22
CA ASP A 346 -21.25 10.14 2.34
C ASP A 346 -22.69 10.44 2.75
N LYS A 347 -23.02 11.73 2.89
CA LYS A 347 -24.37 12.19 3.26
C LYS A 347 -25.46 11.88 2.23
N TYR A 348 -25.10 11.44 1.03
CA TYR A 348 -26.02 11.05 -0.04
C TYR A 348 -26.22 9.52 -0.11
N GLY A 349 -25.50 8.76 0.71
CA GLY A 349 -25.51 7.30 0.67
C GLY A 349 -24.51 6.70 -0.33
N GLU A 350 -23.65 7.51 -0.95
CA GLU A 350 -22.67 7.04 -1.91
C GLU A 350 -21.43 6.49 -1.19
N ARG A 351 -21.02 5.27 -1.57
CA ARG A 351 -19.88 4.54 -0.98
C ARG A 351 -18.57 4.91 -1.67
N TYR A 352 -17.48 5.11 -0.91
CA TYR A 352 -16.17 5.51 -1.41
C TYR A 352 -15.01 5.14 -0.46
N ASP A 353 -13.78 5.26 -0.94
CA ASP A 353 -12.52 5.07 -0.16
C ASP A 353 -12.47 3.74 0.63
N PRO A 354 -12.55 2.58 -0.05
CA PRO A 354 -12.54 1.28 0.60
C PRO A 354 -11.19 0.97 1.24
N HIS A 355 -11.23 0.51 2.49
CA HIS A 355 -10.10 -0.05 3.20
C HIS A 355 -10.15 -1.58 3.10
N LEU A 356 -9.46 -2.09 2.09
CA LEU A 356 -9.28 -3.51 1.79
C LEU A 356 -8.05 -4.02 2.53
N LYS A 357 -8.30 -4.70 3.64
CA LYS A 357 -7.30 -5.02 4.65
C LYS A 357 -6.50 -6.28 4.27
N PRO A 358 -5.25 -6.42 4.74
CA PRO A 358 -4.57 -7.71 4.70
C PRO A 358 -5.17 -8.67 5.75
N SER A 359 -4.77 -9.94 5.66
CA SER A 359 -4.94 -10.91 6.75
C SER A 359 -4.09 -10.52 7.98
N TRP A 360 -4.11 -11.36 9.02
CA TRP A 360 -3.49 -11.08 10.32
C TRP A 360 -2.04 -10.58 10.20
N ASN A 361 -1.79 -9.36 10.68
CA ASN A 361 -0.51 -8.67 10.57
C ASN A 361 -0.19 -7.95 11.90
N PRO A 362 0.33 -8.67 12.90
CA PRO A 362 0.55 -8.12 14.23
C PRO A 362 1.61 -7.00 14.26
N ASP A 363 2.59 -7.00 13.36
CA ASP A 363 3.54 -5.88 13.26
C ASP A 363 2.92 -4.62 12.66
N LEU A 364 1.98 -4.78 11.72
CA LEU A 364 1.17 -3.67 11.26
C LEU A 364 0.25 -3.18 12.38
N LEU A 365 -0.35 -4.09 13.17
CA LEU A 365 -1.16 -3.72 14.34
C LEU A 365 -0.36 -2.92 15.38
N LEU A 366 0.91 -3.27 15.64
CA LEU A 366 1.79 -2.47 16.51
C LEU A 366 2.06 -1.07 15.93
N SER A 367 2.10 -0.95 14.61
CA SER A 367 2.36 0.32 13.92
C SER A 367 1.11 1.19 13.77
N GLN A 368 -0.07 0.59 13.61
CA GLN A 368 -1.35 1.25 13.42
C GLN A 368 -2.51 0.26 13.63
N ASN A 369 -3.62 0.70 14.22
CA ASN A 369 -4.84 -0.10 14.20
C ASN A 369 -5.42 -0.20 12.78
N TYR A 370 -4.98 -1.19 12.00
CA TYR A 370 -5.48 -1.43 10.65
C TYR A 370 -6.78 -2.24 10.61
N ILE A 371 -7.14 -2.89 11.73
CA ILE A 371 -8.30 -3.79 11.83
C ILE A 371 -9.61 -2.99 11.86
N CYS A 372 -9.65 -1.87 12.58
CA CYS A 372 -10.79 -0.94 12.63
C CYS A 372 -12.15 -1.66 12.75
N HIS A 373 -13.03 -1.49 11.76
CA HIS A 373 -14.36 -2.06 11.72
C HIS A 373 -14.52 -2.96 10.48
N LEU A 374 -15.48 -3.89 10.44
CA LEU A 374 -16.21 -4.46 11.57
C LEU A 374 -15.29 -5.43 12.32
N THR A 375 -15.13 -5.25 13.64
CA THR A 375 -14.37 -6.17 14.49
C THR A 375 -15.30 -7.06 15.31
N ILE A 376 -14.98 -8.36 15.37
CA ILE A 376 -15.72 -9.38 16.11
C ILE A 376 -14.76 -10.14 17.01
N ILE A 377 -15.02 -10.22 18.32
CA ILE A 377 -14.12 -10.85 19.28
C ILE A 377 -14.91 -11.85 20.13
N LYS A 378 -14.33 -13.02 20.40
CA LYS A 378 -14.93 -13.99 21.32
C LYS A 378 -15.10 -13.36 22.70
N THR A 379 -16.32 -13.41 23.24
CA THR A 379 -16.69 -12.74 24.50
C THR A 379 -15.80 -13.18 25.67
N GLN A 380 -15.43 -14.47 25.70
CA GLN A 380 -14.53 -15.02 26.71
C GLN A 380 -13.13 -14.38 26.66
N LEU A 381 -12.60 -14.10 25.45
CA LEU A 381 -11.30 -13.46 25.29
C LEU A 381 -11.35 -12.01 25.79
N VAL A 382 -12.42 -11.27 25.47
CA VAL A 382 -12.63 -9.90 25.97
C VAL A 382 -12.70 -9.88 27.50
N SER A 383 -13.40 -10.86 28.09
CA SER A 383 -13.50 -11.02 29.54
C SER A 383 -12.15 -11.35 30.17
N GLN A 384 -11.39 -12.23 29.54
CA GLN A 384 -10.04 -12.64 29.98
C GLN A 384 -9.06 -11.45 30.01
N VAL A 385 -9.18 -10.51 29.06
CA VAL A 385 -8.34 -9.30 29.04
C VAL A 385 -8.90 -8.13 29.84
N GLY A 386 -10.07 -8.28 30.48
CA GLY A 386 -10.68 -7.30 31.38
C GLY A 386 -11.51 -6.20 30.71
N GLY A 387 -12.03 -6.42 29.50
CA GLY A 387 -12.90 -5.45 28.81
C GLY A 387 -12.15 -4.21 28.29
N TYR A 388 -12.83 -3.06 28.23
CA TYR A 388 -12.25 -1.79 27.77
C TYR A 388 -11.51 -1.06 28.88
N ARG A 389 -10.35 -0.51 28.56
CA ARG A 389 -9.52 0.19 29.55
C ARG A 389 -9.81 1.69 29.56
N ILE A 390 -9.96 2.25 30.75
CA ILE A 390 -10.10 3.70 30.95
C ILE A 390 -8.73 4.38 30.80
N GLY A 391 -8.71 5.58 30.22
CA GLY A 391 -7.50 6.37 30.01
C GLY A 391 -6.78 6.12 28.68
N VAL A 392 -7.45 5.45 27.75
CA VAL A 392 -7.02 5.25 26.34
C VAL A 392 -8.18 5.53 25.37
N GLU A 393 -9.13 6.37 25.76
CA GLU A 393 -10.23 6.77 24.90
C GLU A 393 -9.69 7.38 23.59
N GLY A 394 -10.41 7.18 22.48
CA GLY A 394 -9.91 7.49 21.14
C GLY A 394 -8.96 6.43 20.54
N SER A 395 -8.48 5.48 21.34
CA SER A 395 -7.70 4.31 20.88
C SER A 395 -8.10 3.02 21.62
N GLN A 396 -9.30 3.01 22.21
CA GLN A 396 -9.78 1.92 23.05
C GLN A 396 -9.84 0.57 22.33
N ASP A 397 -10.18 0.55 21.03
CA ASP A 397 -10.26 -0.67 20.24
C ASP A 397 -8.87 -1.20 19.89
N HIS A 398 -7.92 -0.30 19.62
CA HIS A 398 -6.52 -0.67 19.42
C HIS A 398 -5.93 -1.27 20.68
N ASP A 399 -6.17 -0.65 21.84
CA ASP A 399 -5.76 -1.17 23.15
C ASP A 399 -6.35 -2.55 23.44
N LEU A 400 -7.64 -2.74 23.15
CA LEU A 400 -8.29 -4.04 23.33
C LEU A 400 -7.65 -5.11 22.43
N LEU A 401 -7.46 -4.82 21.14
CA LEU A 401 -6.83 -5.74 20.19
C LEU A 401 -5.38 -6.08 20.60
N LEU A 402 -4.60 -5.10 21.04
CA LEU A 402 -3.24 -5.32 21.56
C LEU A 402 -3.25 -6.20 22.82
N ARG A 403 -4.25 -6.07 23.70
CA ARG A 403 -4.41 -6.95 24.86
C ARG A 403 -4.85 -8.36 24.49
N CYS A 404 -5.61 -8.52 23.43
CA CYS A 404 -5.99 -9.83 22.89
C CYS A 404 -4.82 -10.52 22.18
N MET A 405 -3.92 -9.76 21.55
CA MET A 405 -2.84 -10.27 20.70
C MET A 405 -2.01 -11.44 21.26
N PRO A 406 -1.62 -11.49 22.56
CA PRO A 406 -0.87 -12.63 23.12
C PRO A 406 -1.64 -13.96 23.13
N TYR A 407 -2.97 -13.93 22.97
CA TYR A 407 -3.85 -15.11 22.93
C TYR A 407 -4.26 -15.47 21.50
N LEU A 408 -3.72 -14.78 20.50
CA LEU A 408 -4.08 -14.96 19.10
C LEU A 408 -2.95 -15.62 18.33
N GLU A 409 -3.29 -16.70 17.66
CA GLU A 409 -2.49 -17.33 16.61
C GLU A 409 -3.14 -17.07 15.25
N SER A 410 -2.37 -17.13 14.17
CA SER A 410 -2.86 -16.82 12.83
C SER A 410 -4.07 -17.67 12.38
N ASN A 411 -4.19 -18.90 12.86
CA ASN A 411 -5.30 -19.83 12.58
C ASN A 411 -6.62 -19.48 13.30
N ASN A 412 -6.55 -18.62 14.32
CA ASN A 412 -7.69 -18.20 15.15
C ASN A 412 -8.12 -16.75 14.85
N VAL A 413 -7.45 -16.09 13.89
CA VAL A 413 -7.81 -14.76 13.39
C VAL A 413 -8.33 -14.90 11.97
N VAL A 414 -9.60 -14.52 11.74
CA VAL A 414 -10.25 -14.65 10.44
C VAL A 414 -10.49 -13.27 9.82
N HIS A 415 -9.89 -13.01 8.67
CA HIS A 415 -10.22 -11.84 7.86
C HIS A 415 -11.31 -12.23 6.85
N ILE A 416 -12.39 -11.46 6.82
CA ILE A 416 -13.47 -11.57 5.85
C ILE A 416 -13.22 -10.48 4.79
N PRO A 417 -12.70 -10.81 3.59
CA PRO A 417 -12.34 -9.83 2.56
C PRO A 417 -13.58 -9.33 1.81
N GLU A 418 -14.54 -8.81 2.57
CA GLU A 418 -15.82 -8.27 2.15
C GLU A 418 -16.06 -6.97 2.91
N VAL A 419 -16.61 -5.97 2.22
CA VAL A 419 -16.97 -4.70 2.84
C VAL A 419 -18.28 -4.88 3.60
N LEU A 420 -18.19 -5.10 4.91
CA LEU A 420 -19.34 -5.39 5.78
C LEU A 420 -19.71 -4.22 6.70
N TYR A 421 -18.94 -3.14 6.65
CA TYR A 421 -19.09 -1.95 7.48
C TYR A 421 -18.96 -0.69 6.63
N HIS A 422 -19.87 0.27 6.86
CA HIS A 422 -19.89 1.54 6.16
C HIS A 422 -19.75 2.69 7.17
N TRP A 423 -18.60 3.34 7.13
CA TRP A 423 -18.26 4.47 8.01
C TRP A 423 -18.86 5.78 7.45
N ARG A 424 -19.72 6.44 8.22
CA ARG A 424 -20.29 7.75 7.85
C ARG A 424 -19.29 8.87 8.12
N ALA A 425 -18.63 9.34 7.07
CA ALA A 425 -17.69 10.45 7.18
C ALA A 425 -18.43 11.81 7.16
N ILE A 426 -19.05 12.20 8.28
CA ILE A 426 -19.85 13.43 8.41
C ILE A 426 -19.11 14.50 9.24
N SER A 427 -19.31 15.78 8.88
CA SER A 427 -18.80 16.95 9.60
C SER A 427 -19.26 16.96 11.07
N GLY A 428 -18.31 16.94 12.00
CA GLY A 428 -18.55 16.81 13.45
C GLY A 428 -18.15 15.44 14.03
N SER A 429 -17.83 14.46 13.18
CA SER A 429 -17.16 13.23 13.60
C SER A 429 -15.72 13.55 14.06
N THR A 430 -15.21 12.75 14.99
CA THR A 430 -13.89 12.83 15.68
C THR A 430 -12.71 13.08 14.72
N ALA A 431 -12.89 12.80 13.42
CA ALA A 431 -11.92 12.99 12.35
C ALA A 431 -11.56 14.45 12.01
N GLN A 432 -12.34 15.47 12.40
CA GLN A 432 -12.10 16.87 11.96
C GLN A 432 -11.67 17.87 13.04
N GLU A 433 -11.84 17.58 14.33
CA GLU A 433 -11.34 18.48 15.38
C GLU A 433 -9.84 18.29 15.62
N SER A 434 -9.07 19.38 15.52
CA SER A 434 -7.61 19.38 15.72
C SER A 434 -7.19 18.94 17.13
N SER A 435 -8.05 19.14 18.14
CA SER A 435 -7.90 18.64 19.52
C SER A 435 -8.07 17.12 19.61
N ALA A 436 -9.05 16.55 18.90
CA ALA A 436 -9.34 15.12 18.89
C ALA A 436 -8.20 14.30 18.26
N LYS A 437 -7.53 14.85 17.24
CA LYS A 437 -6.38 14.20 16.57
C LYS A 437 -5.16 14.00 17.48
N ASN A 438 -4.87 14.94 18.38
CA ASN A 438 -3.73 14.83 19.28
C ASN A 438 -3.97 13.86 20.44
N TYR A 439 -5.21 13.81 20.94
CA TYR A 439 -5.56 12.91 22.04
C TYR A 439 -5.56 11.43 21.62
N ALA A 440 -6.17 11.09 20.49
CA ALA A 440 -6.19 9.71 19.98
C ALA A 440 -4.78 9.15 19.71
N ALA A 441 -3.89 9.95 19.10
CA ALA A 441 -2.50 9.57 18.89
C ALA A 441 -1.75 9.34 20.22
N THR A 442 -2.01 10.18 21.24
CA THR A 442 -1.42 10.01 22.58
C THR A 442 -1.93 8.75 23.26
N ALA A 443 -3.24 8.50 23.18
CA ALA A 443 -3.89 7.31 23.72
C ALA A 443 -3.38 6.03 23.09
N GLY A 444 -3.22 5.99 21.77
CA GLY A 444 -2.71 4.79 21.09
C GLY A 444 -1.21 4.57 21.30
N LEU A 445 -0.40 5.63 21.39
CA LEU A 445 1.00 5.49 21.80
C LEU A 445 1.11 4.88 23.21
N LYS A 446 0.23 5.32 24.12
CA LYS A 446 0.10 4.75 25.45
C LYS A 446 -0.35 3.28 25.39
N ALA A 447 -1.30 2.92 24.53
CA ALA A 447 -1.76 1.55 24.35
C ALA A 447 -0.62 0.61 23.90
N VAL A 448 0.15 1.01 22.88
CA VAL A 448 1.33 0.24 22.41
C VAL A 448 2.40 0.17 23.50
N SER A 449 2.70 1.28 24.17
CA SER A 449 3.71 1.31 25.26
C SER A 449 3.31 0.39 26.42
N ASP A 450 2.05 0.42 26.83
CA ASP A 450 1.52 -0.43 27.90
C ASP A 450 1.49 -1.91 27.48
N TYR A 451 1.23 -2.20 26.20
CA TYR A 451 1.35 -3.55 25.64
C TYR A 451 2.78 -4.08 25.78
N LEU A 452 3.77 -3.35 25.26
CA LEU A 452 5.17 -3.77 25.31
C LEU A 452 5.64 -4.02 26.75
N LYS A 453 5.27 -3.13 27.67
CA LYS A 453 5.61 -3.27 29.10
C LYS A 453 4.94 -4.46 29.76
N ARG A 454 3.67 -4.74 29.44
CA ARG A 454 2.90 -5.84 30.06
C ARG A 454 3.41 -7.20 29.62
N GLU A 455 3.78 -7.33 28.36
CA GLU A 455 4.33 -8.56 27.78
C GLU A 455 5.85 -8.71 28.03
N ASP A 456 6.45 -7.81 28.82
CA ASP A 456 7.89 -7.77 29.13
C ASP A 456 8.79 -7.82 27.88
N LEU A 457 8.35 -7.14 26.82
CA LEU A 457 9.06 -7.07 25.56
C LEU A 457 10.17 -6.02 25.65
N SER A 458 11.39 -6.39 25.28
CA SER A 458 12.54 -5.48 25.24
C SER A 458 12.44 -4.50 24.07
N ALA A 459 11.51 -3.55 24.18
CA ALA A 459 11.25 -2.53 23.18
C ALA A 459 10.59 -1.28 23.78
N THR A 460 10.68 -0.18 23.05
CA THR A 460 10.01 1.09 23.39
C THR A 460 9.21 1.59 22.20
N ALA A 461 8.00 2.13 22.44
CA ALA A 461 7.20 2.77 21.42
C ALA A 461 7.45 4.29 21.36
N GLU A 462 7.44 4.84 20.16
CA GLU A 462 7.49 6.29 19.90
C GLU A 462 6.46 6.67 18.81
N PRO A 463 6.07 7.96 18.68
CA PRO A 463 5.24 8.39 17.56
C PRO A 463 5.87 8.04 16.21
N GLY A 464 5.04 7.50 15.31
CA GLY A 464 5.43 7.26 13.92
C GLY A 464 5.49 8.55 13.09
N THR A 465 5.83 8.41 11.81
CA THR A 465 5.99 9.56 10.90
C THR A 465 4.68 10.10 10.34
N VAL A 466 3.57 9.39 10.57
CA VAL A 466 2.22 9.78 10.12
C VAL A 466 1.25 9.82 11.32
N PRO A 467 0.15 10.58 11.24
CA PRO A 467 -0.83 10.64 12.33
C PRO A 467 -1.36 9.26 12.73
N ASN A 468 -1.59 9.04 14.03
CA ASN A 468 -2.10 7.78 14.59
C ASN A 468 -1.28 6.54 14.18
N SER A 469 0.03 6.71 14.02
CA SER A 469 0.98 5.61 13.83
C SER A 469 2.07 5.62 14.89
N TYR A 470 2.70 4.47 15.07
CA TYR A 470 3.69 4.22 16.12
C TYR A 470 4.89 3.48 15.53
N ARG A 471 6.08 3.77 16.07
CA ARG A 471 7.29 2.99 15.81
C ARG A 471 7.66 2.26 17.07
N VAL A 472 7.80 0.94 16.97
CA VAL A 472 8.39 0.11 18.03
C VAL A 472 9.89 -0.03 17.77
N ARG A 473 10.72 0.41 18.73
CA ARG A 473 12.18 0.23 18.72
C ARG A 473 12.54 -0.95 19.60
N TRP A 474 12.90 -2.06 18.96
CA TRP A 474 13.39 -3.26 19.63
C TRP A 474 14.83 -3.07 20.10
N SER A 475 15.15 -3.59 21.28
CA SER A 475 16.52 -3.60 21.80
C SER A 475 17.37 -4.64 21.07
N ILE A 476 18.68 -4.37 21.01
CA ILE A 476 19.68 -5.33 20.55
C ILE A 476 20.37 -5.87 21.81
N PRO A 477 20.63 -7.19 21.92
CA PRO A 477 21.32 -7.74 23.08
C PRO A 477 22.76 -7.23 23.18
N GLU A 478 23.32 -7.25 24.38
CA GLU A 478 24.73 -6.98 24.63
C GLU A 478 25.43 -8.27 25.10
N PRO A 479 26.47 -8.75 24.38
CA PRO A 479 27.07 -8.15 23.19
C PRO A 479 26.16 -8.25 21.95
N ALA A 480 26.24 -7.26 21.08
CA ALA A 480 25.51 -7.24 19.81
C ALA A 480 25.97 -8.39 18.89
N PRO A 481 25.08 -9.08 18.16
CA PRO A 481 25.43 -10.23 17.32
C PRO A 481 26.34 -9.84 16.14
N LEU A 482 27.21 -10.74 15.71
CA LEU A 482 27.99 -10.47 14.49
C LEU A 482 27.08 -10.59 13.25
N VAL A 483 27.13 -9.59 12.36
CA VAL A 483 26.44 -9.62 11.06
C VAL A 483 27.44 -9.88 9.95
N SER A 484 27.19 -10.88 9.09
CA SER A 484 27.96 -11.12 7.86
C SER A 484 27.20 -10.58 6.66
N LEU A 485 27.67 -9.47 6.09
CA LEU A 485 27.11 -8.88 4.87
C LEU A 485 27.79 -9.53 3.65
N LEU A 486 27.01 -10.27 2.85
CA LEU A 486 27.48 -10.98 1.67
C LEU A 486 27.22 -10.13 0.41
N VAL A 487 28.28 -9.79 -0.33
CA VAL A 487 28.19 -8.95 -1.54
C VAL A 487 28.76 -9.70 -2.75
N PRO A 488 27.91 -10.41 -3.52
CA PRO A 488 28.29 -10.99 -4.80
C PRO A 488 28.62 -9.90 -5.82
N THR A 489 29.77 -10.01 -6.50
CA THR A 489 30.18 -9.02 -7.48
C THR A 489 30.93 -9.62 -8.66
N ARG A 490 30.95 -8.89 -9.78
CA ARG A 490 31.80 -9.16 -10.94
C ARG A 490 32.04 -7.86 -11.70
N ASP A 491 33.29 -7.42 -11.76
CA ASP A 491 33.69 -6.15 -12.37
C ASP A 491 32.81 -4.98 -11.87
N GLY A 492 32.66 -3.90 -12.66
CA GLY A 492 31.72 -2.82 -12.33
C GLY A 492 32.16 -1.95 -11.16
N ILE A 493 33.41 -1.49 -11.18
CA ILE A 493 33.96 -0.63 -10.11
C ILE A 493 33.08 0.60 -9.80
N ASP A 494 32.43 1.18 -10.81
CA ASP A 494 31.60 2.39 -10.68
C ASP A 494 30.34 2.19 -9.81
N ILE A 495 29.93 0.95 -9.57
CA ILE A 495 28.83 0.60 -8.67
C ILE A 495 29.32 -0.07 -7.39
N LEU A 496 30.34 -0.93 -7.49
CA LEU A 496 30.85 -1.68 -6.36
C LEU A 496 31.51 -0.76 -5.34
N LYS A 497 32.36 0.18 -5.80
CA LYS A 497 33.07 1.07 -4.89
C LYS A 497 32.12 1.96 -4.07
N PRO A 498 31.14 2.66 -4.68
CA PRO A 498 30.15 3.41 -3.91
C PRO A 498 29.37 2.55 -2.91
N CYS A 499 29.00 1.32 -3.27
CA CYS A 499 28.31 0.40 -2.36
C CYS A 499 29.16 0.08 -1.13
N ILE A 500 30.40 -0.39 -1.33
CA ILE A 500 31.30 -0.77 -0.25
C ILE A 500 31.67 0.43 0.62
N GLU A 501 32.02 1.58 0.01
CA GLU A 501 32.35 2.80 0.75
C GLU A 501 31.16 3.29 1.57
N ALA A 502 29.93 3.24 1.03
CA ALA A 502 28.73 3.63 1.76
C ALA A 502 28.41 2.68 2.92
N ILE A 503 28.54 1.36 2.74
CA ILE A 503 28.39 0.40 3.84
C ILE A 503 29.40 0.68 4.95
N LEU A 504 30.68 0.87 4.63
CA LEU A 504 31.72 1.05 5.64
C LEU A 504 31.64 2.40 6.38
N SER A 505 31.22 3.47 5.68
CA SER A 505 31.20 4.84 6.22
C SER A 505 29.84 5.30 6.76
N LYS A 506 28.73 4.73 6.28
CA LYS A 506 27.35 5.11 6.67
C LYS A 506 26.65 4.00 7.46
N THR A 507 27.37 3.21 8.24
CA THR A 507 26.79 2.18 9.12
C THR A 507 27.30 2.37 10.54
N ASN A 508 26.39 2.71 11.47
CA ASN A 508 26.74 2.87 12.89
C ASN A 508 26.83 1.55 13.66
N TYR A 509 26.17 0.51 13.16
CA TYR A 509 26.29 -0.81 13.76
C TYR A 509 27.74 -1.30 13.61
N SER A 510 28.42 -1.60 14.72
CA SER A 510 29.87 -1.83 14.71
C SER A 510 30.26 -3.28 14.51
N ASN A 511 29.45 -4.24 14.96
CA ASN A 511 29.79 -5.66 14.94
C ASN A 511 29.38 -6.35 13.63
N PHE A 512 30.01 -5.98 12.51
CA PHE A 512 29.78 -6.63 11.23
C PHE A 512 31.08 -6.95 10.49
N GLU A 513 31.00 -7.97 9.64
CA GLU A 513 31.99 -8.27 8.61
C GLU A 513 31.35 -8.11 7.22
N LEU A 514 32.17 -7.75 6.23
CA LEU A 514 31.77 -7.57 4.85
C LEU A 514 32.52 -8.58 3.98
N ILE A 515 31.79 -9.56 3.44
CA ILE A 515 32.33 -10.66 2.65
C ILE A 515 31.99 -10.39 1.19
N ILE A 516 32.98 -9.96 0.42
CA ILE A 516 32.84 -9.74 -1.02
C ILE A 516 33.09 -11.06 -1.74
N LEU A 517 32.11 -11.50 -2.52
CA LEU A 517 32.15 -12.76 -3.25
C LEU A 517 32.44 -12.46 -4.72
N ASP A 518 33.72 -12.53 -5.10
CA ASP A 518 34.19 -12.17 -6.44
C ASP A 518 33.94 -13.30 -7.44
N ASN A 519 33.01 -13.08 -8.38
CA ASN A 519 32.71 -14.00 -9.47
C ASN A 519 33.55 -13.69 -10.72
N GLN A 520 34.83 -14.04 -10.67
CA GLN A 520 35.74 -13.99 -11.81
C GLN A 520 35.91 -12.57 -12.41
N SER A 521 36.07 -11.54 -11.57
CA SER A 521 36.40 -10.19 -12.05
C SER A 521 37.71 -10.19 -12.85
N ARG A 522 37.75 -9.41 -13.93
CA ARG A 522 38.90 -9.27 -14.84
C ARG A 522 39.35 -7.83 -15.02
N CYS A 523 38.49 -6.87 -14.67
CA CYS A 523 38.79 -5.44 -14.68
C CYS A 523 39.91 -5.14 -13.68
N LYS A 524 41.01 -4.57 -14.15
CA LYS A 524 42.20 -4.27 -13.33
C LYS A 524 41.88 -3.29 -12.22
N GLU A 525 41.00 -2.33 -12.49
CA GLU A 525 40.54 -1.31 -11.56
C GLU A 525 39.70 -1.95 -10.44
N THR A 526 38.83 -2.91 -10.78
CA THR A 526 38.04 -3.66 -9.79
C THR A 526 38.95 -4.50 -8.90
N LEU A 527 39.86 -5.28 -9.49
CA LEU A 527 40.80 -6.12 -8.73
C LEU A 527 41.70 -5.30 -7.80
N ARG A 528 42.21 -4.16 -8.28
CA ARG A 528 43.01 -3.24 -7.45
C ARG A 528 42.19 -2.72 -6.26
N PHE A 529 40.94 -2.29 -6.50
CA PHE A 529 40.07 -1.81 -5.43
C PHE A 529 39.81 -2.90 -4.38
N LEU A 530 39.58 -4.15 -4.79
CA LEU A 530 39.39 -5.28 -3.87
C LEU A 530 40.61 -5.52 -2.97
N GLU A 531 41.83 -5.43 -3.53
CA GLU A 531 43.08 -5.53 -2.76
C GLU A 531 43.26 -4.33 -1.80
N GLU A 532 42.98 -3.12 -2.27
CA GLU A 532 43.07 -1.88 -1.49
C GLU A 532 42.11 -1.92 -0.29
N VAL A 533 40.82 -2.23 -0.51
CA VAL A 533 39.81 -2.19 0.54
C VAL A 533 40.08 -3.25 1.63
N THR A 534 40.46 -4.47 1.23
CA THR A 534 40.80 -5.57 2.15
C THR A 534 42.03 -5.23 3.01
N SER A 535 42.98 -4.49 2.45
CA SER A 535 44.17 -4.04 3.19
C SER A 535 43.87 -2.87 4.13
N SER A 536 42.84 -2.07 3.82
CA SER A 536 42.52 -0.83 4.53
C SER A 536 41.52 -0.99 5.68
N ASP A 537 40.63 -1.98 5.62
CA ASP A 537 39.59 -2.19 6.63
C ASP A 537 39.52 -3.67 7.03
N SER A 538 39.80 -3.94 8.31
CA SER A 538 39.85 -5.31 8.85
C SER A 538 38.50 -6.03 8.86
N ARG A 539 37.39 -5.32 8.64
CA ARG A 539 36.05 -5.92 8.53
C ARG A 539 35.82 -6.57 7.17
N VAL A 540 36.63 -6.24 6.16
CA VAL A 540 36.40 -6.65 4.77
C VAL A 540 37.24 -7.86 4.41
N SER A 541 36.62 -8.84 3.74
CA SER A 541 37.29 -9.99 3.15
C SER A 541 36.78 -10.24 1.74
N VAL A 542 37.66 -10.77 0.88
CA VAL A 542 37.33 -11.08 -0.52
C VAL A 542 37.55 -12.57 -0.75
N HIS A 543 36.50 -13.25 -1.21
CA HIS A 543 36.52 -14.68 -1.51
C HIS A 543 36.20 -14.89 -2.99
N ARG A 544 37.07 -15.63 -3.69
CA ARG A 544 36.85 -15.97 -5.10
C ARG A 544 35.81 -17.07 -5.23
N TRP A 545 34.96 -16.94 -6.25
CA TRP A 545 33.99 -17.95 -6.64
C TRP A 545 34.10 -18.20 -8.15
N ASP A 546 34.88 -19.22 -8.50
CA ASP A 546 35.29 -19.53 -9.88
C ASP A 546 34.29 -20.44 -10.61
N HIS A 547 33.01 -20.06 -10.60
CA HIS A 547 31.92 -20.79 -11.26
C HIS A 547 31.07 -19.88 -12.16
N PRO A 548 30.24 -20.43 -13.07
CA PRO A 548 29.30 -19.63 -13.86
C PRO A 548 28.28 -18.92 -12.95
N PHE A 549 28.01 -17.63 -13.19
CA PHE A 549 27.13 -16.82 -12.33
C PHE A 549 25.81 -17.52 -11.96
N ASN A 550 25.61 -17.70 -10.66
CA ASN A 550 24.40 -18.18 -10.04
C ASN A 550 24.30 -17.47 -8.69
N TYR A 551 23.33 -16.55 -8.56
CA TYR A 551 23.15 -15.71 -7.37
C TYR A 551 22.88 -16.55 -6.12
N SER A 552 22.06 -17.58 -6.25
CA SER A 552 21.75 -18.49 -5.15
C SER A 552 22.98 -19.27 -4.70
N ALA A 553 23.73 -19.84 -5.64
CA ALA A 553 24.92 -20.64 -5.33
C ALA A 553 26.04 -19.82 -4.68
N ILE A 554 26.32 -18.62 -5.21
CA ILE A 554 27.39 -17.78 -4.65
C ILE A 554 27.04 -17.28 -3.25
N ASN A 555 25.77 -16.95 -2.98
CA ASN A 555 25.32 -16.58 -1.64
C ASN A 555 25.34 -17.78 -0.67
N ASN A 556 24.88 -18.97 -1.09
CA ASN A 556 25.02 -20.19 -0.29
C ASN A 556 26.48 -20.47 0.09
N TYR A 557 27.40 -20.33 -0.87
CA TYR A 557 28.84 -20.41 -0.62
C TYR A 557 29.31 -19.36 0.40
N GLY A 558 28.86 -18.11 0.27
CA GLY A 558 29.17 -17.04 1.21
C GLY A 558 28.67 -17.30 2.63
N VAL A 559 27.48 -17.87 2.80
CA VAL A 559 26.95 -18.27 4.12
C VAL A 559 27.82 -19.34 4.77
N GLY A 560 28.39 -20.26 3.98
CA GLY A 560 29.34 -21.25 4.48
C GLY A 560 30.64 -20.66 5.04
N ILE A 561 31.00 -19.43 4.63
CA ILE A 561 32.19 -18.70 5.09
C ILE A 561 31.85 -17.75 6.24
N ALA A 562 30.62 -17.20 6.23
CA ALA A 562 30.12 -16.24 7.20
C ALA A 562 30.26 -16.72 8.64
N LYS A 563 30.78 -15.84 9.51
CA LYS A 563 30.94 -16.08 10.96
C LYS A 563 29.80 -15.50 11.77
N GLY A 564 29.02 -14.61 11.18
CA GLY A 564 27.92 -13.91 11.81
C GLY A 564 26.73 -14.81 12.12
N GLU A 565 26.07 -14.49 13.23
CA GLU A 565 24.79 -15.07 13.63
C GLU A 565 23.65 -14.56 12.74
N ILE A 566 23.84 -13.40 12.11
CA ILE A 566 22.92 -12.81 11.14
C ILE A 566 23.62 -12.74 9.78
N ILE A 567 22.92 -13.20 8.76
CA ILE A 567 23.33 -13.10 7.35
C ILE A 567 22.62 -11.90 6.72
N GLY A 568 23.37 -11.07 6.01
CA GLY A 568 22.84 -10.05 5.10
C GLY A 568 23.09 -10.44 3.65
N LEU A 569 22.03 -10.66 2.88
CA LEU A 569 22.11 -10.77 1.42
C LEU A 569 22.06 -9.35 0.83
N ILE A 570 23.16 -8.92 0.21
CA ILE A 570 23.36 -7.54 -0.21
C ILE A 570 23.80 -7.50 -1.68
N ASN A 571 23.09 -6.73 -2.51
CA ASN A 571 23.55 -6.49 -3.88
C ASN A 571 24.74 -5.51 -3.92
N ASN A 572 25.59 -5.64 -4.94
CA ASN A 572 26.78 -4.80 -5.11
C ASN A 572 26.50 -3.36 -5.57
N ASP A 573 25.24 -2.94 -5.64
CA ASP A 573 24.79 -1.65 -6.15
C ASP A 573 23.73 -1.00 -5.23
N ILE A 574 23.80 -1.29 -3.93
CA ILE A 574 23.03 -0.58 -2.89
C ILE A 574 23.85 0.53 -2.24
N GLU A 575 23.18 1.58 -1.79
CA GLU A 575 23.81 2.68 -1.05
C GLU A 575 22.95 3.04 0.18
N PRO A 576 23.41 2.77 1.42
CA PRO A 576 22.73 3.24 2.62
C PRO A 576 22.56 4.77 2.65
N ILE A 577 21.34 5.23 2.94
CA ILE A 577 21.01 6.67 3.02
C ILE A 577 20.93 7.14 4.48
N ASN A 578 20.67 6.22 5.41
CA ASN A 578 20.65 6.52 6.84
C ASN A 578 21.66 5.64 7.60
N VAL A 579 22.24 6.16 8.69
CA VAL A 579 23.33 5.47 9.43
C VAL A 579 22.85 4.34 10.34
N LEU A 580 21.53 4.28 10.61
CA LEU A 580 20.90 3.32 11.51
C LEU A 580 20.28 2.13 10.77
N TRP A 581 20.43 2.03 9.45
CA TRP A 581 19.77 1.01 8.63
C TRP A 581 20.05 -0.40 9.14
N LEU A 582 21.33 -0.72 9.41
CA LEU A 582 21.72 -2.05 9.85
C LEU A 582 21.24 -2.32 11.28
N THR A 583 21.36 -1.32 12.17
CA THR A 583 20.85 -1.42 13.55
C THR A 583 19.35 -1.70 13.56
N GLU A 584 18.56 -1.02 12.73
CA GLU A 584 17.12 -1.25 12.59
C GLU A 584 16.83 -2.67 12.09
N MET A 585 17.51 -3.12 11.04
CA MET A 585 17.25 -4.45 10.49
C MET A 585 17.68 -5.57 11.46
N VAL A 586 18.79 -5.38 12.18
CA VAL A 586 19.28 -6.33 13.20
C VAL A 586 18.30 -6.42 14.36
N SER A 587 17.77 -5.30 14.87
CA SER A 587 16.83 -5.33 16.00
C SER A 587 15.56 -6.10 15.66
N GLN A 588 15.11 -6.05 14.40
CA GLN A 588 13.99 -6.86 13.92
C GLN A 588 14.37 -8.34 13.70
N ALA A 589 15.54 -8.61 13.13
CA ALA A 589 15.99 -9.97 12.82
C ALA A 589 16.30 -10.81 14.08
N MET A 590 16.56 -10.16 15.21
CA MET A 590 16.76 -10.83 16.50
C MET A 590 15.47 -11.30 17.17
N ARG A 591 14.31 -10.88 16.67
CA ARG A 591 13.02 -11.34 17.19
C ARG A 591 12.79 -12.80 16.78
N PRO A 592 12.57 -13.73 17.74
CA PRO A 592 12.50 -15.17 17.44
C PRO A 592 11.46 -15.52 16.36
N GLU A 593 10.35 -14.81 16.34
CA GLU A 593 9.23 -15.04 15.44
C GLU A 593 9.41 -14.42 14.03
N ILE A 594 10.47 -13.62 13.83
CA ILE A 594 10.80 -13.01 12.55
C ILE A 594 11.86 -13.84 11.82
N GLY A 595 11.63 -14.09 10.53
CA GLY A 595 12.52 -14.86 9.66
C GLY A 595 13.40 -13.96 8.79
N CYS A 596 12.81 -13.36 7.76
CA CYS A 596 13.50 -12.40 6.88
C CYS A 596 13.10 -10.95 7.19
N VAL A 597 14.05 -10.02 7.10
CA VAL A 597 13.86 -8.58 7.26
C VAL A 597 14.31 -7.84 6.00
N GLY A 598 13.39 -7.09 5.38
CA GLY A 598 13.64 -6.27 4.19
C GLY A 598 13.68 -4.77 4.46
N ALA A 599 14.51 -4.07 3.70
CA ALA A 599 14.64 -2.62 3.74
C ALA A 599 13.71 -1.88 2.75
N LYS A 600 13.50 -0.58 2.97
CA LYS A 600 12.88 0.32 1.98
C LYS A 600 13.92 0.73 0.95
N LEU A 601 13.69 0.37 -0.32
CA LEU A 601 14.62 0.66 -1.41
C LEU A 601 14.06 1.72 -2.36
N TYR A 602 14.94 2.64 -2.76
CA TYR A 602 14.66 3.69 -3.73
C TYR A 602 15.45 3.48 -5.00
N TYR A 603 14.85 3.86 -6.12
CA TYR A 603 15.60 4.20 -7.32
C TYR A 603 16.40 5.50 -7.10
N PRO A 604 17.50 5.74 -7.86
CA PRO A 604 18.28 6.97 -7.77
C PRO A 604 17.52 8.28 -8.06
N ASN A 605 16.26 8.19 -8.52
CA ASN A 605 15.39 9.33 -8.81
C ASN A 605 14.37 9.64 -7.69
N ASP A 606 14.59 9.10 -6.49
CA ASP A 606 13.72 9.20 -5.29
C ASP A 606 12.32 8.62 -5.48
N THR A 607 12.19 7.60 -6.33
CA THR A 607 10.96 6.80 -6.40
C THR A 607 11.16 5.46 -5.72
N ILE A 608 10.09 4.92 -5.13
CA ILE A 608 10.09 3.63 -4.45
C ILE A 608 10.39 2.53 -5.46
N GLN A 609 11.34 1.68 -5.13
CA GLN A 609 11.58 0.42 -5.82
C GLN A 609 10.97 -0.74 -5.04
N HIS A 610 11.13 -0.75 -3.71
CA HIS A 610 10.67 -1.83 -2.85
C HIS A 610 10.02 -1.26 -1.57
N GLY A 611 8.69 -1.34 -1.52
CA GLY A 611 7.89 -1.17 -0.29
C GLY A 611 7.44 -2.50 0.32
N GLY A 612 8.09 -3.61 -0.05
CA GLY A 612 7.59 -4.97 0.10
C GLY A 612 7.50 -5.77 -1.19
N VAL A 613 7.34 -7.10 -1.09
CA VAL A 613 6.99 -7.98 -2.21
C VAL A 613 5.62 -8.59 -1.97
N ILE A 614 4.75 -8.49 -2.99
CA ILE A 614 3.41 -9.07 -3.02
C ILE A 614 3.40 -10.23 -4.02
N LEU A 615 2.90 -11.39 -3.61
CA LEU A 615 2.76 -12.56 -4.47
C LEU A 615 1.68 -12.34 -5.54
N GLY A 616 1.79 -13.07 -6.64
CA GLY A 616 0.81 -13.07 -7.73
C GLY A 616 0.96 -11.91 -8.69
N ILE A 617 1.46 -10.75 -8.24
CA ILE A 617 1.69 -9.59 -9.11
C ILE A 617 2.59 -9.97 -10.28
N GLY A 618 2.13 -9.68 -11.50
CA GLY A 618 2.86 -10.00 -12.73
C GLY A 618 3.02 -11.50 -12.99
N GLY A 619 2.28 -12.34 -12.28
CA GLY A 619 2.22 -13.79 -12.45
C GLY A 619 3.06 -14.59 -11.46
N VAL A 620 3.91 -13.99 -10.63
CA VAL A 620 4.65 -14.70 -9.56
C VAL A 620 4.76 -13.84 -8.32
N ALA A 621 5.39 -12.67 -8.44
CA ALA A 621 5.55 -11.70 -7.37
C ALA A 621 6.00 -10.34 -7.95
N GLY A 622 5.65 -9.26 -7.27
CA GLY A 622 6.00 -7.88 -7.64
C GLY A 622 6.26 -7.00 -6.43
N HIS A 623 7.00 -5.90 -6.63
CA HIS A 623 7.31 -4.97 -5.55
C HIS A 623 6.16 -4.00 -5.31
N SER A 624 5.65 -3.92 -4.09
CA SER A 624 4.58 -3.00 -3.74
C SER A 624 5.00 -1.53 -3.87
N HIS A 625 4.06 -0.67 -4.26
CA HIS A 625 4.22 0.78 -4.40
C HIS A 625 5.34 1.20 -5.35
N LYS A 626 5.69 0.35 -6.31
CA LYS A 626 6.75 0.66 -7.28
C LYS A 626 6.45 1.98 -7.99
N TYR A 627 7.45 2.85 -8.08
CA TYR A 627 7.40 4.19 -8.67
C TYR A 627 6.64 5.28 -7.90
N PHE A 628 6.11 4.98 -6.72
CA PHE A 628 5.61 6.02 -5.82
C PHE A 628 6.73 6.99 -5.44
N CYS A 629 6.40 8.23 -5.12
CA CYS A 629 7.39 9.20 -4.65
C CYS A 629 7.87 8.81 -3.25
N ARG A 630 9.10 9.19 -2.91
CA ARG A 630 9.71 8.91 -1.59
C ARG A 630 8.82 9.24 -0.37
N ASN A 631 8.10 10.36 -0.45
CA ASN A 631 7.26 10.88 0.63
C ASN A 631 5.77 10.50 0.48
N ASP A 632 5.41 9.67 -0.50
CA ASP A 632 4.03 9.20 -0.60
C ASP A 632 3.72 8.29 0.60
N TYR A 633 2.55 8.48 1.19
CA TYR A 633 2.08 7.63 2.29
C TYR A 633 1.89 6.16 1.84
N GLY A 634 1.56 5.96 0.57
CA GLY A 634 1.15 4.65 0.04
C GLY A 634 -0.26 4.27 0.48
N TYR A 635 -0.67 3.04 0.16
CA TYR A 635 -1.97 2.48 0.53
C TYR A 635 -2.13 2.45 2.05
N PHE A 636 -3.08 3.21 2.59
CA PHE A 636 -3.32 3.34 4.04
C PHE A 636 -2.04 3.58 4.86
N SER A 637 -1.16 4.46 4.36
CA SER A 637 0.13 4.80 5.00
C SER A 637 1.16 3.66 5.11
N ARG A 638 0.95 2.51 4.45
CA ARG A 638 1.82 1.33 4.55
C ARG A 638 3.29 1.60 4.17
N LEU A 639 3.64 2.66 3.45
CA LEU A 639 5.05 3.01 3.18
C LEU A 639 5.80 3.62 4.39
N HIS A 640 5.09 3.84 5.50
CA HIS A 640 5.60 4.42 6.75
C HIS A 640 5.45 3.50 7.96
N LEU A 641 4.91 2.29 7.77
CA LEU A 641 4.57 1.36 8.84
C LEU A 641 5.39 0.07 8.73
N VAL A 642 5.91 -0.40 9.86
CA VAL A 642 6.50 -1.75 9.94
C VAL A 642 5.37 -2.74 9.77
N GLN A 643 5.59 -3.77 8.95
CA GLN A 643 4.55 -4.74 8.64
C GLN A 643 5.13 -6.09 8.26
N ASN A 644 4.34 -7.14 8.46
CA ASN A 644 4.64 -8.45 7.90
C ASN A 644 4.26 -8.50 6.42
N LEU A 645 5.07 -9.19 5.62
CA LEU A 645 4.84 -9.45 4.21
C LEU A 645 5.08 -10.92 3.90
N SER A 646 4.58 -11.39 2.76
CA SER A 646 4.91 -12.74 2.29
C SER A 646 6.38 -12.87 1.91
N ALA A 647 6.94 -11.85 1.28
CA ALA A 647 8.35 -11.83 0.89
C ALA A 647 8.96 -10.41 0.93
N VAL A 648 10.29 -10.38 0.98
CA VAL A 648 11.14 -9.20 0.84
C VAL A 648 12.29 -9.53 -0.11
N THR A 649 12.97 -8.51 -0.64
CA THR A 649 13.98 -8.74 -1.69
C THR A 649 15.40 -8.90 -1.14
N ALA A 650 16.18 -9.81 -1.73
CA ALA A 650 17.59 -10.01 -1.39
C ALA A 650 18.54 -8.93 -1.95
N ALA A 651 18.00 -7.83 -2.52
CA ALA A 651 18.84 -6.64 -2.75
C ALA A 651 19.37 -6.06 -1.42
N CYS A 652 18.57 -6.16 -0.34
CA CYS A 652 19.00 -5.94 1.03
C CYS A 652 18.05 -6.70 1.97
N LEU A 653 18.46 -7.90 2.41
CA LEU A 653 17.69 -8.79 3.26
C LEU A 653 18.56 -9.31 4.40
N LEU A 654 18.07 -9.22 5.64
CA LEU A 654 18.70 -9.82 6.82
C LEU A 654 17.88 -11.00 7.34
N LEU A 655 18.57 -12.04 7.81
CA LEU A 655 17.97 -13.16 8.54
C LEU A 655 19.00 -13.86 9.44
N ARG A 656 18.53 -14.58 10.46
CA ARG A 656 19.42 -15.40 11.29
C ARG A 656 19.99 -16.55 10.46
N LYS A 657 21.28 -16.83 10.67
CA LYS A 657 22.00 -17.90 9.96
C LYS A 657 21.34 -19.26 10.19
N GLU A 658 20.92 -19.54 11.43
CA GLU A 658 20.21 -20.78 11.79
C GLU A 658 18.91 -20.96 10.97
N VAL A 659 18.17 -19.88 10.70
CA VAL A 659 16.92 -19.92 9.92
C VAL A 659 17.22 -20.15 8.45
N PHE A 660 18.28 -19.51 7.91
CA PHE A 660 18.74 -19.76 6.55
C PHE A 660 19.14 -21.23 6.35
N GLU A 661 19.85 -21.82 7.30
CA GLU A 661 20.27 -23.21 7.27
C GLU A 661 19.09 -24.18 7.46
N GLN A 662 18.16 -23.86 8.37
CA GLN A 662 16.94 -24.64 8.62
C GLN A 662 16.12 -24.87 7.33
N VAL A 663 15.96 -23.83 6.50
CA VAL A 663 15.19 -23.89 5.24
C VAL A 663 16.01 -24.33 4.02
N GLY A 664 17.26 -24.74 4.23
CA GLY A 664 18.17 -25.20 3.18
C GLY A 664 18.66 -24.10 2.22
N GLY A 665 18.75 -22.85 2.69
CA GLY A 665 19.33 -21.72 1.94
C GLY A 665 18.58 -21.31 0.68
N LEU A 666 19.28 -20.76 -0.32
CA LEU A 666 18.68 -20.38 -1.62
C LEU A 666 18.65 -21.58 -2.58
N ASP A 667 17.59 -21.71 -3.39
CA ASP A 667 17.50 -22.78 -4.40
C ASP A 667 18.42 -22.51 -5.61
N GLU A 668 19.65 -22.98 -5.51
CA GLU A 668 20.66 -22.86 -6.57
C GLU A 668 20.41 -23.75 -7.80
N LYS A 669 19.55 -24.76 -7.69
CA LYS A 669 19.28 -25.69 -8.78
C LYS A 669 18.25 -25.13 -9.75
N ASN A 670 17.17 -24.55 -9.21
CA ASN A 670 16.02 -24.11 -10.00
C ASN A 670 15.93 -22.58 -10.13
N LEU A 671 16.47 -21.82 -9.18
CA LEU A 671 16.33 -20.36 -9.10
C LEU A 671 17.70 -19.67 -9.06
N ALA A 672 18.42 -19.70 -10.18
CA ALA A 672 19.79 -19.18 -10.24
C ALA A 672 19.86 -17.64 -10.18
N VAL A 673 18.82 -16.91 -10.62
CA VAL A 673 18.87 -15.45 -10.77
C VAL A 673 17.60 -14.74 -10.29
N ALA A 674 16.41 -15.21 -10.66
CA ALA A 674 15.14 -14.58 -10.29
C ALA A 674 14.38 -15.38 -9.24
N PHE A 675 13.56 -14.70 -8.45
CA PHE A 675 12.64 -15.27 -7.45
C PHE A 675 13.25 -16.10 -6.32
N ASN A 676 14.59 -16.20 -6.24
CA ASN A 676 15.28 -16.94 -5.18
C ASN A 676 15.01 -16.36 -3.78
N ASP A 677 14.86 -15.04 -3.69
CA ASP A 677 14.51 -14.31 -2.47
C ASP A 677 13.05 -14.56 -2.06
N VAL A 678 12.14 -14.60 -3.05
CA VAL A 678 10.74 -14.97 -2.84
C VAL A 678 10.63 -16.41 -2.35
N ASP A 679 11.29 -17.37 -3.01
CA ASP A 679 11.31 -18.77 -2.59
C ASP A 679 11.87 -18.95 -1.17
N LEU A 680 12.99 -18.29 -0.85
CA LEU A 680 13.56 -18.29 0.50
C LEU A 680 12.54 -17.79 1.53
N CYS A 681 11.93 -16.63 1.28
CA CYS A 681 10.92 -16.05 2.16
C CYS A 681 9.71 -16.97 2.37
N LEU A 682 9.27 -17.68 1.33
CA LEU A 682 8.16 -18.62 1.43
C LEU A 682 8.53 -19.87 2.24
N LYS A 683 9.72 -20.45 2.04
CA LYS A 683 10.21 -21.55 2.89
C LYS A 683 10.33 -21.15 4.36
N VAL A 684 10.82 -19.94 4.62
CA VAL A 684 10.91 -19.38 5.98
C VAL A 684 9.52 -19.25 6.62
N ARG A 685 8.49 -18.90 5.84
CA ARG A 685 7.11 -18.86 6.33
C ARG A 685 6.51 -20.24 6.56
N GLU A 686 6.83 -21.24 5.74
CA GLU A 686 6.40 -22.63 5.95
C GLU A 686 6.89 -23.19 7.29
N GLU A 687 8.08 -22.76 7.75
CA GLU A 687 8.63 -23.10 9.06
C GLU A 687 8.01 -22.30 10.23
N GLY A 688 7.00 -21.46 9.98
CA GLY A 688 6.25 -20.73 10.99
C GLY A 688 6.78 -19.33 11.34
N TYR A 689 7.85 -18.86 10.69
CA TYR A 689 8.35 -17.50 10.88
C TYR A 689 7.53 -16.46 10.08
N ARG A 690 7.63 -15.20 10.49
CA ARG A 690 7.04 -14.07 9.76
C ARG A 690 8.15 -13.27 9.07
N ASN A 691 7.96 -12.94 7.79
CA ASN A 691 8.85 -11.99 7.11
C ASN A 691 8.36 -10.57 7.40
N LEU A 692 9.29 -9.65 7.53
CA LEU A 692 9.03 -8.28 7.97
C LEU A 692 9.70 -7.28 7.03
N TRP A 693 9.01 -6.18 6.76
CA TRP A 693 9.56 -5.04 6.06
C TRP A 693 9.53 -3.81 6.96
N THR A 694 10.63 -3.08 7.00
CA THR A 694 10.78 -1.87 7.82
C THR A 694 11.00 -0.63 6.93
N PRO A 695 10.21 0.45 7.12
CA PRO A 695 10.41 1.71 6.41
C PRO A 695 11.62 2.50 6.96
N TYR A 696 12.23 2.06 8.06
CA TYR A 696 13.28 2.79 8.77
C TYR A 696 14.71 2.37 8.39
N ALA A 697 14.86 1.37 7.52
CA ALA A 697 16.11 1.06 6.84
C ALA A 697 15.99 1.51 5.37
N GLU A 698 16.66 2.61 5.03
CA GLU A 698 16.51 3.27 3.73
C GLU A 698 17.80 3.22 2.91
N LEU A 699 17.71 2.67 1.70
CA LEU A 699 18.86 2.56 0.79
C LEU A 699 18.45 2.92 -0.65
N TYR A 700 19.39 3.44 -1.43
CA TYR A 700 19.26 3.43 -2.89
C TYR A 700 19.66 2.07 -3.42
N HIS A 701 19.02 1.62 -4.48
CA HIS A 701 19.42 0.45 -5.27
C HIS A 701 19.45 0.88 -6.73
N HIS A 702 20.65 0.84 -7.33
CA HIS A 702 20.87 1.37 -8.67
C HIS A 702 20.35 0.46 -9.80
N GLU A 703 19.87 -0.74 -9.44
CA GLU A 703 19.18 -1.79 -10.20
C GLU A 703 19.69 -2.10 -11.62
N SER A 704 20.11 -3.35 -11.82
CA SER A 704 20.42 -3.93 -13.14
C SER A 704 21.57 -3.23 -13.89
N VAL A 705 22.40 -2.43 -13.21
CA VAL A 705 23.58 -1.79 -13.81
C VAL A 705 24.63 -2.82 -14.21
N SER A 706 24.91 -3.82 -13.34
CA SER A 706 25.84 -4.92 -13.63
C SER A 706 25.22 -6.05 -14.45
N ARG A 707 23.96 -6.40 -14.15
CA ARG A 707 23.27 -7.56 -14.74
C ARG A 707 22.78 -7.31 -16.17
N GLY A 708 22.40 -6.07 -16.49
CA GLY A 708 21.65 -5.71 -17.69
C GLY A 708 20.25 -6.33 -17.73
N ALA A 709 19.37 -5.81 -18.59
CA ALA A 709 18.01 -6.35 -18.77
C ALA A 709 18.02 -7.77 -19.37
N ASP A 710 16.97 -8.56 -19.12
CA ASP A 710 16.78 -9.92 -19.66
C ASP A 710 16.39 -9.92 -21.16
N ASN A 711 17.17 -9.21 -21.97
CA ASN A 711 16.82 -8.93 -23.38
C ASN A 711 17.32 -10.00 -24.36
N THR A 712 18.19 -10.91 -23.92
CA THR A 712 18.68 -12.03 -24.72
C THR A 712 17.77 -13.25 -24.61
N VAL A 713 17.68 -14.05 -25.67
CA VAL A 713 16.84 -15.27 -25.71
C VAL A 713 17.15 -16.25 -24.57
N SER A 714 18.43 -16.42 -24.22
CA SER A 714 18.85 -17.29 -23.12
C SER A 714 18.36 -16.80 -21.75
N LYS A 715 18.50 -15.49 -21.47
CA LYS A 715 18.00 -14.85 -20.24
C LYS A 715 16.48 -14.94 -20.11
N ARG A 716 15.72 -14.67 -21.19
CA ARG A 716 14.25 -14.84 -21.19
C ARG A 716 13.84 -16.28 -20.92
N ARG A 717 14.48 -17.25 -21.58
CA ARG A 717 14.22 -18.69 -21.33
C ARG A 717 14.58 -19.12 -19.91
N ARG A 718 15.61 -18.53 -19.28
CA ARG A 718 15.90 -18.76 -17.86
C ARG A 718 14.78 -18.19 -16.98
N ALA A 719 14.47 -16.90 -17.13
CA ALA A 719 13.43 -16.24 -16.33
C ALA A 719 12.07 -16.94 -16.45
N GLN A 720 11.71 -17.43 -17.64
CA GLN A 720 10.50 -18.23 -17.84
C GLN A 720 10.56 -19.56 -17.06
N ARG A 721 11.66 -20.32 -17.12
CA ARG A 721 11.82 -21.57 -16.36
C ARG A 721 11.77 -21.34 -14.85
N GLU A 722 12.37 -20.26 -14.37
CA GLU A 722 12.35 -19.88 -12.94
C GLU A 722 10.90 -19.54 -12.50
N ALA A 723 10.15 -18.80 -13.33
CA ALA A 723 8.73 -18.51 -13.08
C ALA A 723 7.85 -19.78 -13.12
N GLU A 724 8.09 -20.69 -14.08
CA GLU A 724 7.40 -21.97 -14.18
C GLU A 724 7.68 -22.85 -12.96
N TYR A 725 8.91 -22.87 -12.45
CA TYR A 725 9.25 -23.54 -11.21
C TYR A 725 8.50 -22.96 -10.02
N MET A 726 8.50 -21.63 -9.85
CA MET A 726 7.76 -20.97 -8.77
C MET A 726 6.27 -21.34 -8.79
N ARG A 727 5.65 -21.32 -9.98
CA ARG A 727 4.26 -21.72 -10.15
C ARG A 727 4.03 -23.20 -9.86
N SER A 728 4.95 -24.08 -10.25
CA SER A 728 4.85 -25.51 -9.97
C SER A 728 5.04 -25.83 -8.48
N ARG A 729 5.90 -25.09 -7.78
CA ARG A 729 6.22 -25.34 -6.37
C ARG A 729 5.18 -24.75 -5.42
N TRP A 730 4.84 -23.48 -5.62
CA TRP A 730 4.05 -22.70 -4.67
C TRP A 730 2.56 -22.63 -5.04
N GLY A 731 2.20 -22.87 -6.31
CA GLY A 731 0.82 -23.04 -6.76
C GLY A 731 -0.11 -21.90 -6.32
N GLU A 732 -1.21 -22.28 -5.65
CA GLU A 732 -2.27 -21.37 -5.19
C GLU A 732 -1.79 -20.37 -4.13
N GLN A 733 -0.70 -20.67 -3.38
CA GLN A 733 -0.15 -19.70 -2.42
C GLN A 733 0.31 -18.41 -3.10
N LEU A 734 0.69 -18.46 -4.37
CA LEU A 734 1.06 -17.26 -5.13
C LEU A 734 -0.15 -16.39 -5.50
N ASP A 735 -1.36 -16.95 -5.51
CA ASP A 735 -2.57 -16.22 -5.89
C ASP A 735 -3.33 -15.66 -4.67
N SER A 736 -2.89 -16.00 -3.46
CA SER A 736 -3.48 -15.56 -2.20
C SER A 736 -2.37 -15.12 -1.22
N ASP A 737 -1.88 -13.90 -1.38
CA ASP A 737 -0.91 -13.30 -0.46
C ASP A 737 -1.60 -12.78 0.81
N PRO A 738 -1.30 -13.29 2.02
CA PRO A 738 -1.94 -12.82 3.25
C PRO A 738 -1.66 -11.33 3.59
N ALA A 739 -0.62 -10.74 3.01
CA ALA A 739 -0.32 -9.31 3.17
C ALA A 739 -1.02 -8.41 2.14
N TYR A 740 -1.88 -8.99 1.28
CA TYR A 740 -2.61 -8.32 0.21
C TYR A 740 -4.08 -8.75 0.22
N ASN A 741 -4.99 -7.84 -0.13
CA ASN A 741 -6.41 -8.17 -0.18
C ASN A 741 -6.76 -8.77 -1.55
N PRO A 742 -7.57 -9.85 -1.63
CA PRO A 742 -7.93 -10.48 -2.90
C PRO A 742 -8.78 -9.60 -3.83
N ASN A 743 -9.37 -8.51 -3.32
CA ASN A 743 -10.12 -7.54 -4.11
C ASN A 743 -9.24 -6.46 -4.77
N LEU A 744 -7.92 -6.53 -4.59
CA LEU A 744 -6.94 -5.65 -5.20
C LEU A 744 -6.29 -6.31 -6.41
N THR A 745 -5.89 -5.50 -7.39
CA THR A 745 -5.33 -6.00 -8.64
C THR A 745 -3.99 -6.71 -8.44
N LEU A 746 -3.79 -7.81 -9.18
CA LEU A 746 -2.50 -8.48 -9.36
C LEU A 746 -1.78 -8.04 -10.64
N VAL A 747 -2.30 -7.02 -11.33
CA VAL A 747 -1.73 -6.49 -12.58
C VAL A 747 -0.79 -5.30 -12.31
N HIS A 748 -1.15 -4.46 -11.33
CA HIS A 748 -0.45 -3.22 -11.01
C HIS A 748 0.10 -3.24 -9.58
N GLU A 749 1.20 -2.51 -9.35
CA GLU A 749 1.89 -2.42 -8.07
C GLU A 749 1.31 -1.34 -7.11
N ASP A 750 0.12 -0.82 -7.37
CA ASP A 750 -0.39 0.43 -6.78
C ASP A 750 -1.59 0.27 -5.83
N PHE A 751 -2.02 -0.97 -5.53
CA PHE A 751 -3.18 -1.26 -4.68
C PHE A 751 -4.49 -0.69 -5.25
N SER A 752 -4.60 -0.60 -6.58
CA SER A 752 -5.89 -0.37 -7.24
C SER A 752 -6.81 -1.60 -7.14
N LEU A 753 -8.12 -1.37 -7.30
CA LEU A 753 -9.13 -2.43 -7.28
C LEU A 753 -8.93 -3.42 -8.45
N ALA A 754 -9.27 -4.68 -8.22
CA ALA A 754 -9.08 -5.79 -9.16
C ALA A 754 -9.98 -5.74 -10.40
#